data_AF-A0A9Q0JKG0-F1
#
_entry.id   AF-A0A9Q0JKG0-F1
#
_cell.length_a   1.000
_cell.length_b   1.000
_cell.length_c   1.000
_cell.angle_alpha   90.00
_cell.angle_beta   90.00
_cell.angle_gamma   90.00
#
_symmetry.space_group_name_H-M   'P 1'
#
loop_
_entity.id
_entity.type
_entity.pdbx_description
1 polymer ?
#
loop_
_entity_poly.entity_id
_entity_poly.type
_entity_poly.pdbx_seq_one_letter_code
_entity_poly.pdbx_strand_id
1 'polypeptide(L)'
;MEMSHIGSRAIHYLQKLRDAKIPAELIEKGQDRVIDASLTLIRERAKLKGELLRALGGVKASSCLLGVPLGHNSSFLQGPAFAPPRIREAIWCGSTNSATEEGKELNDPRVLTDAGDVPVQEIRDCGVDDDRLMNVISESVKLVMEEHPLRPLVLGGDHSISFPVVRAVSEKLGGPVDILHLDAHPDIYHCFEGNKYSHASSFARIMEGGYARRLLQVGIRSITDEGREQGKRFGVEQYEMRTFSRDRQFLENLKLGEGVKGVYISIDVDCLDPAFAPGVSHIEPGGLSFRDVLNILHNLQAEVVAADVVEFNPQRDTMANIGSRAVHHFQKLRAANIPAELIKEGQERVIDASLTLIRERAKLRVLSFDKQGGVALFCGVLKSYLIELYVRQRERYCVLWEGPAFAPPLIREAMWCGSTNSTTEEGKDLNDPRVLSDAGDLPVQEIRDCGVDDDRLMNVVGESVKLVMEEDPLRPLVLGGDHSISYPVVRAVSEKLGGPVDILHLDAHPDLYHSFEGNYYSHASSFARIMEGGYARRLLQVGIRSINYEGREQGKKFGVEQYEMRTFSRDRQMLENLKLGEGVKGVYISIDVDCLDPAFAPGVSHLEPGGLSFRDVLNIIHNLQGDIVAADVVEFNPQRDIVGGMTAMVAAKLVRELTAKMSK
;
A
#
# COMPACT_ATOMS: atom_id res chain seq x y z
N MET A 1 -2.73 30.97 -19.60
CA MET A 1 -4.00 30.75 -18.89
C MET A 1 -4.52 29.38 -19.31
N GLU A 2 -3.86 28.27 -18.98
CA GLU A 2 -3.51 27.79 -17.62
C GLU A 2 -4.74 27.54 -16.76
N MET A 3 -5.15 26.28 -16.62
CA MET A 3 -4.79 25.44 -15.47
C MET A 3 -5.43 24.04 -15.64
N SER A 4 -4.67 22.97 -15.43
CA SER A 4 -5.19 21.60 -15.26
C SER A 4 -4.31 20.82 -14.28
N HIS A 5 -4.24 21.31 -13.03
CA HIS A 5 -3.38 20.78 -11.96
C HIS A 5 -4.03 19.61 -11.20
N ILE A 6 -4.26 18.46 -11.87
CA ILE A 6 -4.71 17.22 -11.18
C ILE A 6 -3.84 15.98 -11.52
N GLY A 7 -2.96 16.05 -12.54
CA GLY A 7 -2.06 14.93 -12.94
C GLY A 7 -0.62 14.98 -12.42
N SER A 8 -0.30 15.73 -11.37
CA SER A 8 1.07 16.29 -11.16
C SER A 8 2.22 15.31 -10.90
N ARG A 9 1.99 14.14 -10.27
CA ARG A 9 3.10 13.25 -9.81
C ARG A 9 3.93 12.66 -10.95
N ALA A 10 3.29 11.95 -11.89
CA ALA A 10 3.96 11.33 -13.04
C ALA A 10 4.54 12.37 -14.02
N ILE A 11 3.89 13.53 -14.12
CA ILE A 11 4.23 14.60 -15.06
C ILE A 11 5.60 15.22 -14.73
N HIS A 12 5.93 15.44 -13.44
CA HIS A 12 7.17 16.13 -13.07
C HIS A 12 8.45 15.31 -13.35
N TYR A 13 8.45 14.00 -13.08
CA TYR A 13 9.60 13.15 -13.42
C TYR A 13 9.82 13.12 -14.94
N LEU A 14 8.76 12.88 -15.73
CA LEU A 14 8.85 12.87 -17.20
C LEU A 14 9.22 14.22 -17.81
N GLN A 15 8.76 15.33 -17.24
CA GLN A 15 9.18 16.67 -17.66
C GLN A 15 10.69 16.81 -17.51
N LYS A 16 11.27 16.48 -16.34
CA LYS A 16 12.72 16.55 -16.16
C LYS A 16 13.50 15.53 -17.01
N LEU A 17 12.94 14.34 -17.32
CA LEU A 17 13.59 13.43 -18.29
C LEU A 17 13.64 14.04 -19.71
N ARG A 18 12.59 14.75 -20.13
CA ARG A 18 12.55 15.48 -21.41
C ARG A 18 13.51 16.68 -21.40
N ASP A 19 13.59 17.43 -20.30
CA ASP A 19 14.53 18.54 -20.13
C ASP A 19 15.99 18.07 -20.14
N ALA A 20 16.27 16.89 -19.56
CA ALA A 20 17.56 16.20 -19.61
C ALA A 20 17.87 15.57 -20.99
N LYS A 21 16.99 15.71 -21.98
CA LYS A 21 17.14 15.21 -23.36
C LYS A 21 17.30 13.68 -23.48
N ILE A 22 16.71 12.94 -22.53
CA ILE A 22 16.75 11.48 -22.55
C ILE A 22 15.87 10.98 -23.70
N PRO A 23 16.33 10.01 -24.54
CA PRO A 23 15.53 9.48 -25.63
C PRO A 23 14.21 8.86 -25.15
N ALA A 24 13.09 9.22 -25.76
CA ALA A 24 11.77 8.72 -25.37
C ALA A 24 11.69 7.18 -25.40
N GLU A 25 12.32 6.53 -26.39
CA GLU A 25 12.41 5.06 -26.49
C GLU A 25 13.08 4.40 -25.26
N LEU A 26 13.99 5.10 -24.58
CA LEU A 26 14.69 4.61 -23.41
C LEU A 26 13.75 4.60 -22.19
N ILE A 27 12.91 5.63 -22.09
CA ILE A 27 11.88 5.78 -21.06
C ILE A 27 10.79 4.73 -21.28
N GLU A 28 10.32 4.57 -22.52
CA GLU A 28 9.30 3.58 -22.91
C GLU A 28 9.75 2.15 -22.60
N LYS A 29 10.99 1.77 -22.97
CA LYS A 29 11.60 0.48 -22.59
C LYS A 29 11.70 0.27 -21.08
N GLY A 30 11.92 1.34 -20.31
CA GLY A 30 11.92 1.27 -18.85
C GLY A 30 10.52 1.04 -18.27
N GLN A 31 9.52 1.74 -18.80
CA GLN A 31 8.11 1.57 -18.45
C GLN A 31 7.64 0.14 -18.76
N ASP A 32 7.97 -0.39 -19.94
CA ASP A 32 7.61 -1.76 -20.34
C ASP A 32 8.21 -2.82 -19.39
N ARG A 33 9.46 -2.63 -18.94
CA ARG A 33 10.11 -3.54 -17.99
C ARG A 33 9.45 -3.51 -16.60
N VAL A 34 9.02 -2.34 -16.13
CA VAL A 34 8.27 -2.23 -14.86
C VAL A 34 6.86 -2.82 -15.00
N ILE A 35 6.18 -2.61 -16.13
CA ILE A 35 4.88 -3.22 -16.43
C ILE A 35 4.98 -4.74 -16.50
N ASP A 36 5.97 -5.30 -17.20
CA ASP A 36 6.16 -6.75 -17.33
C ASP A 36 6.48 -7.42 -15.98
N ALA A 37 7.33 -6.79 -15.16
CA ALA A 37 7.58 -7.24 -13.79
C ALA A 37 6.29 -7.24 -12.93
N SER A 38 5.49 -6.18 -13.05
CA SER A 38 4.22 -6.04 -12.34
C SER A 38 3.19 -7.10 -12.74
N LEU A 39 3.03 -7.33 -14.06
CA LEU A 39 2.15 -8.38 -14.59
C LEU A 39 2.66 -9.78 -14.25
N THR A 40 3.98 -9.98 -14.18
CA THR A 40 4.57 -11.26 -13.78
C THR A 40 4.31 -11.57 -12.30
N LEU A 41 4.37 -10.58 -11.40
CA LEU A 41 4.00 -10.76 -10.00
C LEU A 41 2.54 -11.25 -9.85
N ILE A 42 1.60 -10.60 -10.55
CA ILE A 42 0.18 -11.01 -10.56
C ILE A 42 0.01 -12.41 -11.19
N ARG A 43 0.71 -12.70 -12.29
CA ARG A 43 0.67 -14.01 -12.96
C ARG A 43 1.10 -15.14 -12.03
N GLU A 44 2.24 -14.99 -11.36
CA GLU A 44 2.77 -16.07 -10.51
C GLU A 44 1.95 -16.25 -9.22
N ARG A 45 1.39 -15.17 -8.67
CA ARG A 45 0.40 -15.23 -7.59
C ARG A 45 -0.88 -15.95 -8.00
N ALA A 46 -1.51 -15.53 -9.10
CA ALA A 46 -2.72 -16.15 -9.63
C ALA A 46 -2.48 -17.64 -9.93
N LYS A 47 -1.35 -17.97 -10.56
CA LYS A 47 -0.97 -19.35 -10.87
C LYS A 47 -0.78 -20.20 -9.63
N LEU A 48 -0.09 -19.70 -8.59
CA LEU A 48 0.03 -20.40 -7.31
C LEU A 48 -1.35 -20.66 -6.67
N LYS A 49 -2.27 -19.68 -6.68
CA LYS A 49 -3.62 -19.89 -6.15
C LYS A 49 -4.44 -20.87 -7.01
N GLY A 50 -4.32 -20.81 -8.35
CA GLY A 50 -4.94 -21.76 -9.26
C GLY A 50 -4.45 -23.20 -9.05
N GLU A 51 -3.13 -23.38 -8.98
CA GLU A 51 -2.46 -24.65 -8.68
C GLU A 51 -2.92 -25.24 -7.33
N LEU A 52 -2.95 -24.41 -6.28
CA LEU A 52 -3.48 -24.74 -4.96
C LEU A 52 -4.92 -25.28 -5.03
N LEU A 53 -5.82 -24.55 -5.69
CA LEU A 53 -7.24 -24.93 -5.74
C LEU A 53 -7.49 -26.18 -6.58
N ARG A 54 -6.74 -26.36 -7.68
CA ARG A 54 -6.78 -27.58 -8.48
C ARG A 54 -6.30 -28.80 -7.68
N ALA A 55 -5.29 -28.63 -6.81
CA ALA A 55 -4.81 -29.69 -5.92
C ALA A 55 -5.81 -30.03 -4.80
N LEU A 56 -6.54 -29.05 -4.26
CA LEU A 56 -7.56 -29.28 -3.22
C LEU A 56 -8.85 -29.92 -3.74
N GLY A 57 -9.21 -29.63 -4.99
CA GLY A 57 -10.40 -30.17 -5.64
C GLY A 57 -11.73 -29.73 -4.99
N GLY A 58 -12.84 -30.25 -5.54
CA GLY A 58 -14.19 -29.96 -5.03
C GLY A 58 -14.71 -28.55 -5.30
N VAL A 59 -14.03 -27.77 -6.15
CA VAL A 59 -14.35 -26.37 -6.46
C VAL A 59 -14.54 -26.16 -7.96
N LYS A 60 -15.57 -25.40 -8.34
CA LYS A 60 -15.85 -24.98 -9.74
C LYS A 60 -15.52 -23.52 -10.00
N ALA A 61 -15.58 -22.69 -8.96
CA ALA A 61 -15.24 -21.29 -8.96
C ALA A 61 -14.78 -20.93 -7.54
N SER A 62 -13.71 -20.16 -7.40
CA SER A 62 -13.32 -19.50 -6.14
C SER A 62 -13.16 -18.00 -6.40
N SER A 63 -13.67 -17.17 -5.50
CA SER A 63 -13.46 -15.73 -5.57
C SER A 63 -12.00 -15.43 -5.29
N CYS A 64 -11.37 -14.64 -6.16
CA CYS A 64 -9.97 -14.27 -6.07
C CYS A 64 -9.86 -12.76 -5.93
N LEU A 65 -9.42 -12.29 -4.76
CA LEU A 65 -9.16 -10.89 -4.50
C LEU A 65 -8.03 -10.40 -5.42
N LEU A 66 -8.27 -9.31 -6.12
CA LEU A 66 -7.25 -8.55 -6.85
C LEU A 66 -7.43 -7.07 -6.49
N GLY A 67 -6.46 -6.47 -5.81
CA GLY A 67 -6.55 -5.06 -5.46
C GLY A 67 -6.10 -4.16 -6.61
N VAL A 68 -6.79 -3.05 -6.83
CA VAL A 68 -6.37 -2.00 -7.78
C VAL A 68 -6.35 -0.65 -7.04
N PRO A 69 -5.25 -0.34 -6.32
CA PRO A 69 -5.11 0.87 -5.49
C PRO A 69 -4.95 2.14 -6.35
N LEU A 70 -6.02 2.53 -7.03
CA LEU A 70 -6.12 3.69 -7.91
C LEU A 70 -7.07 4.72 -7.29
N GLY A 71 -6.69 6.00 -7.20
CA GLY A 71 -7.56 7.05 -6.66
C GLY A 71 -7.46 8.39 -7.40
N HIS A 72 -6.73 8.44 -8.52
CA HIS A 72 -6.44 9.72 -9.19
C HIS A 72 -7.52 10.16 -10.18
N ASN A 73 -8.48 9.28 -10.48
CA ASN A 73 -9.63 9.57 -11.34
C ASN A 73 -10.86 10.01 -10.52
N SER A 74 -10.81 9.91 -9.19
CA SER A 74 -11.72 10.57 -8.26
C SER A 74 -11.76 12.09 -8.48
N SER A 75 -12.95 12.65 -8.48
CA SER A 75 -13.17 14.11 -8.62
C SER A 75 -12.95 14.91 -7.33
N PHE A 76 -12.99 14.26 -6.15
CA PHE A 76 -12.86 14.95 -4.85
C PHE A 76 -11.70 14.48 -3.97
N LEU A 77 -11.64 13.19 -3.60
CA LEU A 77 -10.61 12.66 -2.69
C LEU A 77 -10.06 11.32 -3.19
N GLN A 78 -8.74 11.18 -3.15
CA GLN A 78 -8.01 10.03 -3.70
C GLN A 78 -7.80 8.88 -2.68
N GLY A 79 -8.37 9.03 -1.48
CA GLY A 79 -8.28 8.06 -0.38
C GLY A 79 -8.71 6.62 -0.69
N PRO A 80 -9.60 6.34 -1.67
CA PRO A 80 -9.86 4.97 -2.10
C PRO A 80 -8.63 4.19 -2.56
N ALA A 81 -7.55 4.85 -3.01
CA ALA A 81 -6.29 4.18 -3.32
C ALA A 81 -5.73 3.33 -2.14
N PHE A 82 -6.10 3.66 -0.89
CA PHE A 82 -5.67 2.91 0.31
C PHE A 82 -6.65 1.80 0.74
N ALA A 83 -7.73 1.59 0.01
CA ALA A 83 -8.81 0.69 0.39
C ALA A 83 -8.48 -0.81 0.32
N PRO A 84 -7.79 -1.36 -0.70
CA PRO A 84 -7.63 -2.81 -0.84
C PRO A 84 -6.94 -3.47 0.37
N PRO A 85 -5.83 -2.92 0.93
CA PRO A 85 -5.23 -3.46 2.15
C PRO A 85 -6.14 -3.38 3.38
N ARG A 86 -6.98 -2.35 3.49
CA ARG A 86 -7.89 -2.14 4.63
C ARG A 86 -9.13 -3.02 4.56
N ILE A 87 -9.61 -3.28 3.36
CA ILE A 87 -10.66 -4.28 3.12
C ILE A 87 -10.12 -5.67 3.51
N ARG A 88 -8.91 -6.04 3.09
CA ARG A 88 -8.24 -7.30 3.51
C ARG A 88 -8.02 -7.40 5.02
N GLU A 89 -7.56 -6.32 5.67
CA GLU A 89 -7.40 -6.22 7.12
C GLU A 89 -8.73 -6.49 7.83
N ALA A 90 -9.80 -5.82 7.38
CA ALA A 90 -11.15 -6.03 7.89
C ALA A 90 -11.58 -7.48 7.66
N ILE A 91 -11.63 -7.95 6.41
CA ILE A 91 -11.84 -9.34 5.98
C ILE A 91 -11.20 -10.30 7.00
N TRP A 92 -9.89 -10.20 7.29
CA TRP A 92 -9.20 -11.10 8.23
C TRP A 92 -9.08 -10.65 9.71
N CYS A 93 -9.89 -9.71 10.18
CA CYS A 93 -9.87 -9.21 11.56
C CYS A 93 -10.58 -10.14 12.55
N GLY A 94 -9.89 -10.66 13.56
CA GLY A 94 -10.43 -11.59 14.57
C GLY A 94 -11.49 -11.05 15.55
N SER A 95 -12.18 -9.96 15.20
CA SER A 95 -13.31 -9.42 15.98
C SER A 95 -14.69 -9.98 15.57
N THR A 96 -14.75 -10.86 14.56
CA THR A 96 -15.96 -11.53 14.05
C THR A 96 -15.73 -13.02 13.79
N ASN A 97 -16.68 -13.67 13.10
CA ASN A 97 -16.63 -15.09 12.73
C ASN A 97 -16.17 -15.29 11.27
N SER A 98 -15.80 -16.52 10.94
CA SER A 98 -15.27 -16.94 9.62
C SER A 98 -16.32 -17.31 8.57
N ALA A 99 -17.60 -17.03 8.81
CA ALA A 99 -18.71 -17.56 8.03
C ALA A 99 -19.56 -16.44 7.41
N THR A 100 -19.87 -16.58 6.11
CA THR A 100 -20.90 -15.76 5.44
C THR A 100 -22.28 -15.98 6.06
N GLU A 101 -23.25 -15.07 5.82
CA GLU A 101 -24.65 -15.27 6.24
C GLU A 101 -25.27 -16.57 5.69
N GLU A 102 -24.78 -17.10 4.56
CA GLU A 102 -25.19 -18.38 3.98
C GLU A 102 -24.40 -19.60 4.50
N GLY A 103 -23.47 -19.41 5.44
CA GLY A 103 -22.70 -20.48 6.08
C GLY A 103 -21.52 -21.03 5.27
N LYS A 104 -21.07 -20.34 4.21
CA LYS A 104 -19.77 -20.64 3.57
C LYS A 104 -18.63 -20.15 4.48
N GLU A 105 -17.70 -21.05 4.79
CA GLU A 105 -16.48 -20.76 5.56
C GLU A 105 -15.40 -20.13 4.69
N LEU A 106 -14.85 -19.02 5.13
CA LEU A 106 -13.88 -18.21 4.38
C LEU A 106 -12.44 -18.46 4.86
N ASN A 107 -12.32 -19.33 5.87
CA ASN A 107 -11.13 -20.11 6.17
C ASN A 107 -10.80 -21.13 5.06
N ASP A 108 -11.69 -21.35 4.08
CA ASP A 108 -11.51 -22.29 2.98
C ASP A 108 -11.07 -21.54 1.70
N PRO A 109 -9.90 -21.85 1.10
CA PRO A 109 -9.41 -21.13 -0.07
C PRO A 109 -10.30 -21.33 -1.30
N ARG A 110 -11.14 -22.37 -1.31
CA ARG A 110 -12.12 -22.65 -2.36
C ARG A 110 -13.30 -21.68 -2.35
N VAL A 111 -13.49 -20.92 -1.26
CA VAL A 111 -14.50 -19.87 -1.15
C VAL A 111 -13.88 -18.50 -1.48
N LEU A 112 -12.74 -18.19 -0.86
CA LEU A 112 -12.01 -16.94 -1.09
C LEU A 112 -10.49 -17.15 -1.07
N THR A 113 -9.81 -16.59 -2.06
CA THR A 113 -8.34 -16.52 -2.12
C THR A 113 -7.89 -15.15 -2.63
N ASP A 114 -6.58 -14.92 -2.75
CA ASP A 114 -6.01 -13.58 -2.95
C ASP A 114 -4.79 -13.60 -3.89
N ALA A 115 -4.83 -12.79 -4.96
CA ALA A 115 -3.75 -12.63 -5.93
C ALA A 115 -2.74 -11.51 -5.58
N GLY A 116 -3.05 -10.61 -4.64
CA GLY A 116 -2.23 -9.43 -4.33
C GLY A 116 -2.83 -8.11 -4.87
N ASP A 117 -2.11 -7.01 -4.70
CA ASP A 117 -2.46 -5.70 -5.29
C ASP A 117 -1.72 -5.51 -6.64
N VAL A 118 -2.37 -4.89 -7.63
CA VAL A 118 -1.68 -4.35 -8.82
C VAL A 118 -0.83 -3.15 -8.35
N PRO A 119 0.47 -3.08 -8.68
CA PRO A 119 1.36 -2.01 -8.22
C PRO A 119 1.14 -0.71 -9.05
N VAL A 120 -0.05 -0.13 -8.87
CA VAL A 120 -0.57 1.01 -9.63
C VAL A 120 0.25 2.27 -9.42
N GLN A 121 0.60 2.59 -8.17
CA GLN A 121 1.42 3.76 -7.87
C GLN A 121 2.78 3.61 -8.54
N GLU A 122 3.34 2.42 -8.49
CA GLU A 122 4.67 2.11 -8.98
C GLU A 122 4.78 2.23 -10.50
N ILE A 123 3.75 1.81 -11.21
CA ILE A 123 3.63 1.95 -12.67
C ILE A 123 3.43 3.43 -13.05
N ARG A 124 2.59 4.17 -12.31
CA ARG A 124 2.35 5.61 -12.57
C ARG A 124 3.58 6.47 -12.30
N ASP A 125 4.36 6.17 -11.25
CA ASP A 125 5.61 6.86 -10.95
C ASP A 125 6.67 6.69 -12.05
N CYS A 126 6.50 5.73 -12.96
CA CYS A 126 7.34 5.54 -14.15
C CYS A 126 6.89 6.40 -15.34
N GLY A 127 5.83 7.20 -15.20
CA GLY A 127 5.31 8.05 -16.28
C GLY A 127 4.36 7.35 -17.24
N VAL A 128 3.78 6.22 -16.84
CA VAL A 128 2.79 5.51 -17.66
C VAL A 128 1.48 6.31 -17.68
N ASP A 129 0.97 6.59 -18.87
CA ASP A 129 -0.30 7.28 -19.09
C ASP A 129 -1.52 6.40 -18.76
N ASP A 130 -2.69 7.03 -18.63
CA ASP A 130 -3.91 6.33 -18.23
C ASP A 130 -4.41 5.33 -19.29
N ASP A 131 -4.17 5.55 -20.59
CA ASP A 131 -4.55 4.58 -21.64
C ASP A 131 -3.79 3.24 -21.41
N ARG A 132 -2.47 3.33 -21.16
CA ARG A 132 -1.63 2.17 -20.84
C ARG A 132 -1.95 1.59 -19.46
N LEU A 133 -2.20 2.42 -18.43
CA LEU A 133 -2.54 1.94 -17.10
C LEU A 133 -3.85 1.13 -17.09
N MET A 134 -4.89 1.60 -17.79
CA MET A 134 -6.13 0.85 -17.95
C MET A 134 -5.91 -0.48 -18.68
N ASN A 135 -4.97 -0.55 -19.63
CA ASN A 135 -4.58 -1.82 -20.26
C ASN A 135 -3.87 -2.76 -19.27
N VAL A 136 -2.96 -2.26 -18.42
CA VAL A 136 -2.34 -3.08 -17.36
C VAL A 136 -3.41 -3.67 -16.43
N ILE A 137 -4.36 -2.87 -15.95
CA ILE A 137 -5.46 -3.36 -15.09
C ILE A 137 -6.26 -4.46 -15.81
N SER A 138 -6.58 -4.26 -17.10
CA SER A 138 -7.25 -5.31 -17.90
C SER A 138 -6.44 -6.60 -18.03
N GLU A 139 -5.12 -6.51 -18.25
CA GLU A 139 -4.27 -7.71 -18.33
C GLU A 139 -4.11 -8.41 -16.98
N SER A 140 -3.98 -7.68 -15.86
CA SER A 140 -4.00 -8.25 -14.51
C SER A 140 -5.27 -9.07 -14.23
N VAL A 141 -6.43 -8.58 -14.65
CA VAL A 141 -7.71 -9.32 -14.54
C VAL A 141 -7.71 -10.56 -15.42
N LYS A 142 -7.20 -10.48 -16.66
CA LYS A 142 -7.09 -11.64 -17.57
C LYS A 142 -6.17 -12.73 -16.99
N LEU A 143 -5.06 -12.35 -16.35
CA LEU A 143 -4.14 -13.29 -15.69
C LEU A 143 -4.81 -14.06 -14.54
N VAL A 144 -5.66 -13.41 -13.75
CA VAL A 144 -6.48 -14.11 -12.74
C VAL A 144 -7.46 -15.09 -13.41
N MET A 145 -8.13 -14.67 -14.50
CA MET A 145 -9.10 -15.49 -15.23
C MET A 145 -8.48 -16.64 -16.05
N GLU A 146 -7.18 -16.63 -16.31
CA GLU A 146 -6.45 -17.75 -16.95
C GLU A 146 -6.33 -18.96 -16.03
N GLU A 147 -6.30 -18.72 -14.73
CA GLU A 147 -6.00 -19.72 -13.72
C GLU A 147 -7.28 -20.33 -13.13
N HIS A 148 -7.94 -21.21 -13.90
CA HIS A 148 -9.11 -21.95 -13.41
C HIS A 148 -8.81 -22.67 -12.07
N PRO A 149 -9.64 -22.50 -11.01
CA PRO A 149 -11.03 -22.03 -11.03
C PRO A 149 -11.22 -20.58 -10.53
N LEU A 150 -10.24 -19.69 -10.64
CA LEU A 150 -10.34 -18.33 -10.10
C LEU A 150 -11.37 -17.47 -10.85
N ARG A 151 -12.16 -16.70 -10.12
CA ARG A 151 -13.01 -15.61 -10.62
C ARG A 151 -12.61 -14.31 -9.92
N PRO A 152 -12.33 -13.21 -10.64
CA PRO A 152 -11.83 -11.99 -10.02
C PRO A 152 -12.94 -11.29 -9.19
N LEU A 153 -12.60 -11.00 -7.93
CA LEU A 153 -13.32 -10.11 -7.04
C LEU A 153 -12.39 -8.92 -6.78
N VAL A 154 -12.59 -7.83 -7.51
CA VAL A 154 -11.66 -6.70 -7.51
C VAL A 154 -11.93 -5.80 -6.30
N LEU A 155 -10.89 -5.55 -5.52
CA LEU A 155 -10.94 -4.56 -4.44
C LEU A 155 -10.41 -3.25 -5.02
N GLY A 156 -11.28 -2.26 -5.15
CA GLY A 156 -10.93 -1.02 -5.81
C GLY A 156 -10.22 -0.01 -4.93
N GLY A 157 -9.72 1.02 -5.59
CA GLY A 157 -9.92 2.37 -5.12
C GLY A 157 -11.14 2.98 -5.83
N ASP A 158 -10.92 4.03 -6.63
CA ASP A 158 -11.97 4.80 -7.29
C ASP A 158 -12.72 4.02 -8.37
N HIS A 159 -13.96 4.42 -8.68
CA HIS A 159 -14.86 3.71 -9.58
C HIS A 159 -14.38 3.66 -11.05
N SER A 160 -13.28 4.33 -11.42
CA SER A 160 -12.77 4.26 -12.80
C SER A 160 -12.28 2.87 -13.19
N ILE A 161 -11.89 2.04 -12.21
CA ILE A 161 -11.34 0.70 -12.46
C ILE A 161 -12.36 -0.29 -13.02
N SER A 162 -13.66 -0.05 -12.84
CA SER A 162 -14.68 -0.99 -13.31
C SER A 162 -14.70 -1.06 -14.84
N PHE A 163 -14.29 0.01 -15.53
CA PHE A 163 -14.11 -0.01 -16.99
C PHE A 163 -13.09 -1.06 -17.48
N PRO A 164 -11.78 -0.99 -17.13
CA PRO A 164 -10.81 -1.98 -17.58
C PRO A 164 -11.10 -3.39 -17.05
N VAL A 165 -11.73 -3.54 -15.87
CA VAL A 165 -12.10 -4.86 -15.33
C VAL A 165 -13.22 -5.49 -16.16
N VAL A 166 -14.34 -4.78 -16.39
CA VAL A 166 -15.46 -5.30 -17.20
C VAL A 166 -15.03 -5.56 -18.65
N ARG A 167 -14.21 -4.68 -19.23
CA ARG A 167 -13.56 -4.91 -20.53
C ARG A 167 -12.82 -6.24 -20.57
N ALA A 168 -11.94 -6.48 -19.60
CA ALA A 168 -11.14 -7.70 -19.52
C ALA A 168 -12.01 -8.96 -19.37
N VAL A 169 -13.04 -8.91 -18.52
CA VAL A 169 -13.99 -10.01 -18.31
C VAL A 169 -14.75 -10.33 -19.60
N SER A 170 -15.27 -9.30 -20.28
CA SER A 170 -16.01 -9.46 -21.54
C SER A 170 -15.12 -10.01 -22.67
N GLU A 171 -13.90 -9.49 -22.81
CA GLU A 171 -12.91 -9.97 -23.79
C GLU A 171 -12.52 -11.43 -23.52
N LYS A 172 -12.23 -11.78 -22.25
CA LYS A 172 -11.77 -13.13 -21.87
C LYS A 172 -12.87 -14.19 -22.00
N LEU A 173 -14.13 -13.83 -21.74
CA LEU A 173 -15.27 -14.71 -21.97
C LEU A 173 -15.74 -14.71 -23.43
N GLY A 174 -15.24 -13.81 -24.27
CA GLY A 174 -15.57 -13.69 -25.69
C GLY A 174 -17.02 -13.24 -25.93
N GLY A 175 -17.48 -12.22 -25.22
CA GLY A 175 -18.79 -11.58 -25.39
C GLY A 175 -19.23 -10.73 -24.19
N PRO A 176 -20.35 -9.99 -24.31
CA PRO A 176 -20.82 -9.11 -23.25
C PRO A 176 -21.33 -9.87 -22.01
N VAL A 177 -21.44 -9.14 -20.91
CA VAL A 177 -22.10 -9.55 -19.65
C VAL A 177 -23.35 -8.71 -19.39
N ASP A 178 -24.19 -9.14 -18.44
CA ASP A 178 -25.12 -8.21 -17.76
C ASP A 178 -24.43 -7.63 -16.52
N ILE A 179 -24.82 -6.42 -16.10
CA ILE A 179 -24.28 -5.76 -14.91
C ILE A 179 -25.40 -5.43 -13.93
N LEU A 180 -25.22 -5.85 -12.68
CA LEU A 180 -25.85 -5.24 -11.51
C LEU A 180 -24.88 -4.21 -10.92
N HIS A 181 -25.33 -2.97 -10.79
CA HIS A 181 -24.53 -1.85 -10.32
C HIS A 181 -25.24 -1.21 -9.12
N LEU A 182 -24.58 -1.12 -7.97
CA LEU A 182 -25.09 -0.50 -6.74
C LEU A 182 -24.28 0.77 -6.45
N ASP A 183 -24.91 1.96 -6.52
CA ASP A 183 -24.22 3.26 -6.45
C ASP A 183 -25.22 4.42 -6.16
N ALA A 184 -24.78 5.51 -5.54
CA ALA A 184 -25.53 6.77 -5.47
C ALA A 184 -25.59 7.52 -6.82
N HIS A 185 -24.58 7.30 -7.66
CA HIS A 185 -24.27 7.97 -8.92
C HIS A 185 -24.48 7.04 -10.12
N PRO A 186 -24.75 7.57 -11.33
CA PRO A 186 -24.94 6.75 -12.52
C PRO A 186 -23.64 6.41 -13.26
N ASP A 187 -22.53 7.09 -12.96
CA ASP A 187 -21.19 6.90 -13.52
C ASP A 187 -21.10 6.75 -15.04
N ILE A 188 -21.98 7.50 -15.71
CA ILE A 188 -22.23 7.43 -17.16
C ILE A 188 -22.04 8.77 -17.88
N TYR A 189 -21.33 9.72 -17.26
CA TYR A 189 -20.94 10.97 -17.93
C TYR A 189 -20.09 10.67 -19.17
N HIS A 190 -20.27 11.41 -20.26
CA HIS A 190 -19.48 11.13 -21.46
C HIS A 190 -18.00 11.47 -21.25
N CYS A 191 -17.68 12.60 -20.59
CA CYS A 191 -16.30 12.96 -20.27
C CYS A 191 -16.28 13.96 -19.10
N PHE A 192 -16.35 13.47 -17.86
CA PHE A 192 -16.41 14.33 -16.68
C PHE A 192 -15.13 15.17 -16.54
N GLU A 193 -15.28 16.50 -16.48
CA GLU A 193 -14.19 17.49 -16.43
C GLU A 193 -13.04 17.29 -17.44
N GLY A 194 -13.34 16.69 -18.60
CA GLY A 194 -12.36 16.39 -19.64
C GLY A 194 -11.53 15.12 -19.41
N ASN A 195 -11.77 14.39 -18.31
CA ASN A 195 -11.18 13.08 -18.07
C ASN A 195 -12.14 11.96 -18.51
N LYS A 196 -11.84 11.31 -19.65
CA LYS A 196 -12.60 10.15 -20.16
C LYS A 196 -12.54 8.93 -19.22
N TYR A 197 -11.57 8.90 -18.31
CA TYR A 197 -11.35 7.88 -17.29
C TYR A 197 -11.74 8.34 -15.89
N SER A 198 -12.42 9.48 -15.74
CA SER A 198 -12.99 9.86 -14.45
C SER A 198 -13.84 8.72 -13.88
N HIS A 199 -13.82 8.54 -12.57
CA HIS A 199 -14.63 7.54 -11.88
C HIS A 199 -16.11 7.62 -12.33
N ALA A 200 -16.66 8.83 -12.33
CA ALA A 200 -17.98 9.22 -12.83
C ALA A 200 -18.27 8.93 -14.34
N SER A 201 -17.33 8.34 -15.08
CA SER A 201 -17.48 8.03 -16.51
C SER A 201 -17.23 6.54 -16.84
N SER A 202 -17.02 5.68 -15.85
CA SER A 202 -16.67 4.26 -16.02
C SER A 202 -17.71 3.49 -16.85
N PHE A 203 -18.99 3.61 -16.54
CA PHE A 203 -20.07 2.92 -17.26
C PHE A 203 -20.35 3.50 -18.64
N ALA A 204 -20.05 4.79 -18.88
CA ALA A 204 -20.08 5.31 -20.25
C ALA A 204 -19.06 4.58 -21.14
N ARG A 205 -17.83 4.36 -20.65
CA ARG A 205 -16.82 3.58 -21.38
C ARG A 205 -17.21 2.12 -21.58
N ILE A 206 -17.84 1.50 -20.57
CA ILE A 206 -18.34 0.12 -20.64
C ILE A 206 -19.41 -0.04 -21.74
N MET A 207 -20.41 0.86 -21.76
CA MET A 207 -21.51 0.82 -22.73
C MET A 207 -21.06 1.23 -24.14
N GLU A 208 -20.15 2.20 -24.28
CA GLU A 208 -19.56 2.59 -25.56
C GLU A 208 -18.73 1.46 -26.19
N GLY A 209 -18.05 0.65 -25.39
CA GLY A 209 -17.30 -0.52 -25.85
C GLY A 209 -18.14 -1.78 -26.10
N GLY A 210 -19.44 -1.76 -25.75
CA GLY A 210 -20.33 -2.92 -25.91
C GLY A 210 -20.00 -4.11 -25.01
N TYR A 211 -19.25 -3.90 -23.92
CA TYR A 211 -18.85 -4.94 -22.98
C TYR A 211 -19.99 -5.40 -22.06
N ALA A 212 -21.02 -4.57 -21.90
CA ALA A 212 -22.26 -4.89 -21.22
C ALA A 212 -23.44 -4.88 -22.20
N ARG A 213 -24.35 -5.86 -22.07
CA ARG A 213 -25.64 -5.87 -22.76
C ARG A 213 -26.68 -5.06 -22.00
N ARG A 214 -26.75 -5.28 -20.69
CA ARG A 214 -27.74 -4.73 -19.77
C ARG A 214 -27.00 -4.13 -18.59
N LEU A 215 -27.30 -2.88 -18.26
CA LEU A 215 -26.81 -2.20 -17.06
C LEU A 215 -28.03 -1.85 -16.20
N LEU A 216 -28.09 -2.45 -15.01
CA LEU A 216 -29.13 -2.22 -14.03
C LEU A 216 -28.51 -1.55 -12.81
N GLN A 217 -28.90 -0.29 -12.56
CA GLN A 217 -28.35 0.55 -11.49
C GLN A 217 -29.36 0.68 -10.34
N VAL A 218 -28.91 0.57 -9.09
CA VAL A 218 -29.74 0.67 -7.88
C VAL A 218 -29.04 1.55 -6.84
N GLY A 219 -29.79 2.40 -6.15
CA GLY A 219 -29.24 3.35 -5.16
C GLY A 219 -29.16 4.79 -5.67
N ILE A 220 -29.45 4.98 -6.97
CA ILE A 220 -29.28 6.24 -7.68
C ILE A 220 -30.06 7.37 -7.01
N ARG A 221 -29.36 8.43 -6.64
CA ARG A 221 -29.93 9.63 -6.01
C ARG A 221 -29.23 10.93 -6.42
N SER A 222 -27.99 10.85 -6.90
CA SER A 222 -27.24 11.97 -7.46
C SER A 222 -27.11 11.79 -8.99
N ILE A 223 -28.08 12.32 -9.74
CA ILE A 223 -28.15 12.15 -11.21
C ILE A 223 -28.63 13.43 -11.92
N THR A 224 -27.80 13.90 -12.86
CA THR A 224 -28.05 15.08 -13.72
C THR A 224 -28.85 14.73 -14.97
N ASP A 225 -29.29 15.75 -15.71
CA ASP A 225 -29.96 15.55 -16.99
C ASP A 225 -29.07 14.83 -18.03
N GLU A 226 -27.75 15.10 -18.07
CA GLU A 226 -26.80 14.34 -18.91
C GLU A 226 -26.82 12.85 -18.54
N GLY A 227 -26.75 12.52 -17.25
CA GLY A 227 -26.81 11.12 -16.78
C GLY A 227 -28.11 10.40 -17.19
N ARG A 228 -29.22 11.14 -17.29
CA ARG A 228 -30.52 10.61 -17.78
C ARG A 228 -30.56 10.49 -19.30
N GLU A 229 -29.93 11.40 -20.04
CA GLU A 229 -29.82 11.33 -21.50
C GLU A 229 -28.91 10.18 -21.94
N GLN A 230 -27.77 10.01 -21.28
CA GLN A 230 -26.87 8.88 -21.43
C GLN A 230 -27.56 7.56 -21.04
N GLY A 231 -28.30 7.53 -19.93
CA GLY A 231 -29.13 6.38 -19.55
C GLY A 231 -30.13 5.98 -20.65
N LYS A 232 -30.84 6.95 -21.25
CA LYS A 232 -31.72 6.70 -22.42
C LYS A 232 -30.96 6.23 -23.66
N ARG A 233 -29.80 6.83 -23.95
CA ARG A 233 -28.95 6.52 -25.11
C ARG A 233 -28.50 5.06 -25.11
N PHE A 234 -28.14 4.52 -23.95
CA PHE A 234 -27.63 3.15 -23.81
C PHE A 234 -28.68 2.14 -23.31
N GLY A 235 -29.91 2.57 -23.01
CA GLY A 235 -30.98 1.69 -22.53
C GLY A 235 -30.79 1.20 -21.09
N VAL A 236 -30.22 2.04 -20.23
CA VAL A 236 -29.87 1.72 -18.84
C VAL A 236 -31.10 1.72 -17.94
N GLU A 237 -31.21 0.72 -17.07
CA GLU A 237 -32.28 0.62 -16.07
C GLU A 237 -31.86 1.31 -14.77
N GLN A 238 -32.25 2.58 -14.62
CA GLN A 238 -31.85 3.44 -13.50
C GLN A 238 -32.91 3.43 -12.38
N TYR A 239 -32.72 2.60 -11.35
CA TYR A 239 -33.62 2.52 -10.19
C TYR A 239 -33.22 3.53 -9.12
N GLU A 240 -33.96 4.65 -9.07
CA GLU A 240 -33.69 5.75 -8.16
C GLU A 240 -34.27 5.51 -6.74
N MET A 241 -33.58 6.01 -5.70
CA MET A 241 -34.02 5.84 -4.30
C MET A 241 -35.44 6.37 -4.03
N ARG A 242 -35.87 7.41 -4.76
CA ARG A 242 -37.24 7.96 -4.69
C ARG A 242 -38.34 6.99 -5.11
N THR A 243 -38.02 5.88 -5.79
CA THR A 243 -38.99 4.82 -6.12
C THR A 243 -38.65 3.46 -5.50
N PHE A 244 -37.56 3.36 -4.74
CA PHE A 244 -37.05 2.10 -4.17
C PHE A 244 -38.13 1.28 -3.44
N SER A 245 -38.99 1.89 -2.62
CA SER A 245 -40.05 1.17 -1.90
C SER A 245 -41.07 0.45 -2.80
N ARG A 246 -41.29 0.96 -4.02
CA ARG A 246 -42.14 0.34 -5.05
C ARG A 246 -41.37 -0.75 -5.81
N ASP A 247 -40.11 -0.48 -6.10
CA ASP A 247 -39.29 -1.31 -6.98
C ASP A 247 -38.61 -2.47 -6.22
N ARG A 248 -38.55 -2.40 -4.88
CA ARG A 248 -37.93 -3.37 -3.96
C ARG A 248 -38.28 -4.83 -4.27
N GLN A 249 -39.56 -5.15 -4.47
CA GLN A 249 -39.98 -6.54 -4.72
C GLN A 249 -39.36 -7.12 -6.00
N PHE A 250 -39.15 -6.29 -7.03
CA PHE A 250 -38.47 -6.69 -8.26
C PHE A 250 -36.95 -6.79 -8.04
N LEU A 251 -36.35 -5.82 -7.35
CA LEU A 251 -34.92 -5.77 -7.05
C LEU A 251 -34.45 -6.93 -6.15
N GLU A 252 -35.27 -7.35 -5.20
CA GLU A 252 -35.04 -8.52 -4.34
C GLU A 252 -35.40 -9.87 -5.04
N ASN A 253 -35.69 -9.88 -6.35
CA ASN A 253 -36.00 -11.08 -7.13
C ASN A 253 -35.36 -11.05 -8.55
N LEU A 254 -34.23 -10.37 -8.70
CA LEU A 254 -33.58 -10.17 -9.99
C LEU A 254 -33.09 -11.48 -10.63
N LYS A 255 -33.22 -11.52 -11.97
CA LYS A 255 -32.61 -12.53 -12.83
C LYS A 255 -31.78 -11.84 -13.90
N LEU A 256 -30.51 -12.22 -14.02
CA LEU A 256 -29.53 -11.61 -14.92
C LEU A 256 -28.65 -12.70 -15.55
N GLY A 257 -28.06 -12.41 -16.72
CA GLY A 257 -27.09 -13.28 -17.38
C GLY A 257 -27.66 -14.21 -18.47
N GLU A 258 -28.98 -14.39 -18.55
CA GLU A 258 -29.60 -15.25 -19.59
C GLU A 258 -29.28 -14.72 -21.00
N GLY A 259 -28.60 -15.54 -21.82
CA GLY A 259 -28.23 -15.19 -23.20
C GLY A 259 -26.96 -14.35 -23.35
N VAL A 260 -26.19 -14.15 -22.28
CA VAL A 260 -24.86 -13.50 -22.28
C VAL A 260 -23.82 -14.38 -21.56
N LYS A 261 -22.60 -13.88 -21.34
CA LYS A 261 -21.50 -14.66 -20.77
C LYS A 261 -21.57 -14.85 -19.25
N GLY A 262 -22.48 -14.15 -18.58
CA GLY A 262 -22.65 -14.16 -17.13
C GLY A 262 -23.03 -12.78 -16.63
N VAL A 263 -22.88 -12.58 -15.32
CA VAL A 263 -23.20 -11.34 -14.62
C VAL A 263 -21.97 -10.77 -13.94
N TYR A 264 -21.76 -9.48 -14.10
CA TYR A 264 -20.84 -8.68 -13.31
C TYR A 264 -21.62 -7.97 -12.20
N ILE A 265 -21.04 -7.87 -11.00
CA ILE A 265 -21.61 -7.09 -9.90
C ILE A 265 -20.63 -5.99 -9.56
N SER A 266 -21.08 -4.74 -9.59
CA SER A 266 -20.28 -3.58 -9.18
C SER A 266 -20.93 -2.93 -7.97
N ILE A 267 -20.14 -2.68 -6.93
CA ILE A 267 -20.61 -2.14 -5.65
C ILE A 267 -19.77 -0.92 -5.29
N ASP A 268 -20.31 0.25 -5.57
CA ASP A 268 -19.86 1.46 -4.90
C ASP A 268 -20.29 1.39 -3.43
N VAL A 269 -19.36 1.64 -2.51
CA VAL A 269 -19.69 1.66 -1.08
C VAL A 269 -20.58 2.87 -0.73
N ASP A 270 -20.60 3.92 -1.56
CA ASP A 270 -21.50 5.06 -1.41
C ASP A 270 -22.97 4.77 -1.81
N CYS A 271 -23.25 3.59 -2.39
CA CYS A 271 -24.64 3.15 -2.59
C CYS A 271 -25.43 3.09 -1.27
N LEU A 272 -24.72 2.82 -0.18
CA LEU A 272 -25.22 2.81 1.19
C LEU A 272 -25.47 4.24 1.70
N ASP A 273 -26.43 4.40 2.60
CA ASP A 273 -26.58 5.67 3.30
C ASP A 273 -25.31 5.97 4.14
N PRO A 274 -24.81 7.23 4.17
CA PRO A 274 -23.65 7.61 4.97
C PRO A 274 -23.75 7.32 6.47
N ALA A 275 -24.96 7.08 7.01
CA ALA A 275 -25.15 6.56 8.36
C ALA A 275 -24.58 5.13 8.57
N PHE A 276 -24.46 4.35 7.50
CA PHE A 276 -23.85 3.02 7.47
C PHE A 276 -22.45 3.02 6.82
N ALA A 277 -22.22 3.88 5.84
CA ALA A 277 -20.94 3.98 5.12
C ALA A 277 -20.38 5.43 5.13
N PRO A 278 -19.86 5.92 6.27
CA PRO A 278 -19.29 7.28 6.35
C PRO A 278 -17.92 7.38 5.65
N GLY A 279 -17.20 6.28 5.52
CA GLY A 279 -15.88 6.19 4.89
C GLY A 279 -15.97 6.12 3.37
N VAL A 280 -16.46 7.17 2.72
CA VAL A 280 -16.55 7.30 1.25
C VAL A 280 -16.18 8.72 0.82
N SER A 281 -15.69 8.87 -0.41
CA SER A 281 -15.35 10.20 -0.96
C SER A 281 -16.59 11.07 -1.16
N HIS A 282 -17.71 10.50 -1.62
CA HIS A 282 -18.94 11.23 -1.93
C HIS A 282 -20.04 10.89 -0.92
N ILE A 283 -20.49 11.88 -0.14
CA ILE A 283 -21.49 11.69 0.92
C ILE A 283 -22.85 12.14 0.41
N GLU A 284 -23.69 11.17 0.03
CA GLU A 284 -25.03 11.39 -0.51
C GLU A 284 -26.10 10.82 0.44
N PRO A 285 -26.80 11.63 1.27
CA PRO A 285 -27.84 11.15 2.18
C PRO A 285 -29.07 10.54 1.47
N GLY A 286 -29.76 9.62 2.14
CA GLY A 286 -30.95 8.93 1.60
C GLY A 286 -30.59 7.68 0.77
N GLY A 287 -29.50 6.99 1.13
CA GLY A 287 -29.00 5.80 0.44
C GLY A 287 -29.65 4.48 0.90
N LEU A 288 -29.11 3.36 0.40
CA LEU A 288 -29.55 2.02 0.78
C LEU A 288 -29.16 1.68 2.22
N SER A 289 -29.94 0.84 2.91
CA SER A 289 -29.43 0.18 4.12
C SER A 289 -28.58 -1.03 3.75
N PHE A 290 -27.70 -1.44 4.65
CA PHE A 290 -26.86 -2.64 4.43
C PHE A 290 -27.70 -3.91 4.16
N ARG A 291 -28.89 -4.02 4.77
CA ARG A 291 -29.81 -5.15 4.54
C ARG A 291 -30.44 -5.12 3.15
N ASP A 292 -30.68 -3.93 2.59
CA ASP A 292 -31.23 -3.80 1.24
C ASP A 292 -30.24 -4.31 0.19
N VAL A 293 -28.96 -3.95 0.32
CA VAL A 293 -27.86 -4.48 -0.50
C VAL A 293 -27.77 -6.01 -0.37
N LEU A 294 -27.69 -6.54 0.86
CA LEU A 294 -27.59 -7.99 1.07
C LEU A 294 -28.81 -8.76 0.53
N ASN A 295 -30.02 -8.23 0.64
CA ASN A 295 -31.21 -8.90 0.10
C ASN A 295 -31.20 -8.97 -1.43
N ILE A 296 -30.75 -7.91 -2.11
CA ILE A 296 -30.59 -7.89 -3.57
C ILE A 296 -29.54 -8.93 -3.98
N LEU A 297 -28.39 -8.96 -3.29
CA LEU A 297 -27.28 -9.87 -3.62
C LEU A 297 -27.61 -11.35 -3.34
N HIS A 298 -28.24 -11.67 -2.21
CA HIS A 298 -28.57 -13.06 -1.85
C HIS A 298 -29.67 -13.66 -2.73
N ASN A 299 -30.62 -12.85 -3.19
CA ASN A 299 -31.74 -13.33 -4.00
C ASN A 299 -31.46 -13.28 -5.51
N LEU A 300 -30.31 -12.73 -5.94
CA LEU A 300 -29.93 -12.60 -7.34
C LEU A 300 -29.74 -13.98 -7.99
N GLN A 301 -30.56 -14.28 -9.00
CA GLN A 301 -30.43 -15.50 -9.80
C GLN A 301 -29.54 -15.22 -11.01
N ALA A 302 -28.25 -15.53 -10.87
CA ALA A 302 -27.20 -15.23 -11.85
C ALA A 302 -26.03 -16.23 -11.81
N GLU A 303 -25.33 -16.39 -12.93
CA GLU A 303 -23.95 -16.85 -12.90
C GLU A 303 -23.01 -15.64 -12.79
N VAL A 304 -22.55 -15.34 -11.57
CA VAL A 304 -21.61 -14.24 -11.32
C VAL A 304 -20.21 -14.64 -11.78
N VAL A 305 -19.68 -13.95 -12.79
CA VAL A 305 -18.39 -14.26 -13.41
C VAL A 305 -17.23 -13.44 -12.84
N ALA A 306 -17.53 -12.24 -12.33
CA ALA A 306 -16.60 -11.33 -11.68
C ALA A 306 -17.40 -10.27 -10.89
N ALA A 307 -16.74 -9.56 -9.99
CA ALA A 307 -17.32 -8.42 -9.28
C ALA A 307 -16.26 -7.42 -8.83
N ASP A 308 -16.67 -6.22 -8.44
CA ASP A 308 -15.84 -5.25 -7.71
C ASP A 308 -16.54 -4.65 -6.48
N VAL A 309 -15.73 -4.10 -5.57
CA VAL A 309 -16.15 -3.23 -4.46
C VAL A 309 -15.21 -2.03 -4.44
N VAL A 310 -15.76 -0.81 -4.58
CA VAL A 310 -15.01 0.42 -4.89
C VAL A 310 -15.36 1.59 -3.95
N GLU A 311 -14.63 2.70 -4.06
CA GLU A 311 -14.86 4.00 -3.39
C GLU A 311 -14.89 4.03 -1.85
N PHE A 312 -14.69 2.88 -1.17
CA PHE A 312 -14.36 2.88 0.26
C PHE A 312 -13.13 3.76 0.49
N ASN A 313 -13.24 4.76 1.35
CA ASN A 313 -12.19 5.72 1.65
C ASN A 313 -11.76 5.59 3.12
N PRO A 314 -10.66 4.86 3.42
CA PRO A 314 -10.20 4.65 4.79
C PRO A 314 -9.80 5.93 5.53
N GLN A 315 -9.43 7.00 4.81
CA GLN A 315 -9.07 8.28 5.42
C GLN A 315 -10.29 9.03 5.98
N ARG A 316 -11.51 8.57 5.64
CA ARG A 316 -12.79 9.14 6.12
C ARG A 316 -13.61 8.21 7.01
N ASP A 317 -13.23 6.93 7.13
CA ASP A 317 -13.92 6.03 8.03
C ASP A 317 -13.70 6.46 9.50
N THR A 318 -14.65 6.11 10.34
CA THR A 318 -14.61 6.43 11.77
C THR A 318 -13.67 5.48 12.51
N MET A 319 -13.22 5.85 13.72
CA MET A 319 -12.41 4.94 14.57
C MET A 319 -13.14 3.64 14.96
N ALA A 320 -14.45 3.53 14.71
CA ALA A 320 -15.22 2.29 14.87
C ALA A 320 -15.15 1.36 13.64
N ASN A 321 -14.45 1.78 12.57
CA ASN A 321 -14.24 1.04 11.32
C ASN A 321 -15.56 0.57 10.69
N ILE A 322 -16.56 1.45 10.64
CA ILE A 322 -17.93 1.06 10.24
C ILE A 322 -17.99 0.78 8.74
N GLY A 323 -17.33 1.62 7.93
CA GLY A 323 -17.22 1.43 6.48
C GLY A 323 -16.48 0.12 6.15
N SER A 324 -15.31 -0.12 6.74
CA SER A 324 -14.60 -1.39 6.49
C SER A 324 -15.37 -2.60 7.03
N ARG A 325 -16.16 -2.44 8.11
CA ARG A 325 -17.08 -3.46 8.65
C ARG A 325 -18.31 -3.75 7.79
N ALA A 326 -18.70 -2.85 6.88
CA ALA A 326 -19.66 -3.19 5.84
C ALA A 326 -19.04 -4.16 4.80
N VAL A 327 -17.75 -4.03 4.50
CA VAL A 327 -17.03 -4.89 3.52
C VAL A 327 -16.52 -6.23 4.14
N HIS A 328 -16.49 -6.30 5.47
CA HIS A 328 -15.81 -7.29 6.32
C HIS A 328 -16.30 -8.76 6.33
N HIS A 329 -17.29 -9.15 5.53
CA HIS A 329 -18.01 -10.43 5.69
C HIS A 329 -17.23 -11.74 5.35
N PHE A 330 -15.89 -11.74 5.35
CA PHE A 330 -15.06 -12.80 4.76
C PHE A 330 -13.74 -13.12 5.54
N GLN A 331 -13.54 -14.27 6.23
CA GLN A 331 -12.30 -14.63 6.98
C GLN A 331 -12.08 -16.15 7.24
N LYS A 332 -10.91 -16.77 7.50
CA LYS A 332 -9.44 -16.48 7.50
C LYS A 332 -8.63 -17.82 7.44
N LEU A 333 -7.80 -18.02 6.42
CA LEU A 333 -7.27 -19.34 6.01
C LEU A 333 -6.57 -20.21 7.10
N ARG A 334 -6.81 -21.53 7.05
CA ARG A 334 -5.94 -22.57 7.64
C ARG A 334 -5.34 -23.46 6.56
N ALA A 335 -4.06 -23.83 6.72
CA ALA A 335 -3.33 -24.65 5.76
C ALA A 335 -3.96 -26.06 5.62
N ALA A 336 -4.27 -26.43 4.38
CA ALA A 336 -4.68 -27.78 4.00
C ALA A 336 -3.47 -28.64 3.62
N ASN A 337 -3.65 -29.96 3.50
CA ASN A 337 -2.60 -30.90 3.08
C ASN A 337 -2.25 -30.73 1.59
N ILE A 338 -1.40 -29.75 1.31
CA ILE A 338 -0.92 -29.38 -0.04
C ILE A 338 0.51 -29.94 -0.22
N PRO A 339 0.91 -30.42 -1.41
CA PRO A 339 2.30 -30.83 -1.66
C PRO A 339 3.29 -29.68 -1.40
N ALA A 340 4.24 -29.89 -0.49
CA ALA A 340 5.18 -28.85 -0.05
C ALA A 340 6.07 -28.31 -1.19
N GLU A 341 6.38 -29.15 -2.18
CA GLU A 341 7.17 -28.79 -3.36
C GLU A 341 6.48 -27.70 -4.20
N LEU A 342 5.16 -27.83 -4.42
CA LEU A 342 4.34 -26.87 -5.17
C LEU A 342 4.28 -25.51 -4.48
N ILE A 343 4.16 -25.50 -3.14
CA ILE A 343 4.22 -24.25 -2.35
C ILE A 343 5.59 -23.60 -2.52
N LYS A 344 6.67 -24.37 -2.38
CA LYS A 344 8.04 -23.86 -2.49
C LYS A 344 8.35 -23.26 -3.87
N GLU A 345 7.94 -23.93 -4.95
CA GLU A 345 8.07 -23.40 -6.31
C GLU A 345 7.24 -22.13 -6.52
N GLY A 346 6.07 -22.03 -5.90
CA GLY A 346 5.26 -20.80 -5.90
C GLY A 346 5.92 -19.65 -5.14
N GLN A 347 6.49 -19.93 -3.97
CA GLN A 347 7.20 -18.95 -3.15
C GLN A 347 8.38 -18.32 -3.89
N GLU A 348 9.27 -19.14 -4.49
CA GLU A 348 10.43 -18.63 -5.21
C GLU A 348 10.04 -17.81 -6.44
N ARG A 349 8.98 -18.19 -7.17
CA ARG A 349 8.45 -17.41 -8.32
C ARG A 349 7.91 -16.05 -7.90
N VAL A 350 7.19 -15.97 -6.79
CA VAL A 350 6.66 -14.70 -6.25
C VAL A 350 7.79 -13.82 -5.70
N ILE A 351 8.80 -14.40 -5.03
CA ILE A 351 9.97 -13.67 -4.55
C ILE A 351 10.78 -13.07 -5.71
N ASP A 352 11.04 -13.83 -6.77
CA ASP A 352 11.82 -13.35 -7.93
C ASP A 352 11.06 -12.24 -8.70
N ALA A 353 9.74 -12.35 -8.85
CA ALA A 353 8.91 -11.29 -9.43
C ALA A 353 8.95 -10.00 -8.57
N SER A 354 8.82 -10.12 -7.24
CA SER A 354 8.92 -8.99 -6.30
C SER A 354 10.28 -8.28 -6.35
N LEU A 355 11.38 -9.05 -6.36
CA LEU A 355 12.73 -8.49 -6.49
C LEU A 355 12.98 -7.89 -7.88
N THR A 356 12.38 -8.46 -8.92
CA THR A 356 12.46 -7.92 -10.29
C THR A 356 11.76 -6.57 -10.39
N LEU A 357 10.59 -6.38 -9.77
CA LEU A 357 9.92 -5.08 -9.75
C LEU A 357 10.81 -3.95 -9.18
N ILE A 358 11.46 -4.20 -8.04
CA ILE A 358 12.42 -3.26 -7.43
C ILE A 358 13.63 -3.00 -8.34
N ARG A 359 14.24 -4.07 -8.88
CA ARG A 359 15.40 -3.98 -9.79
C ARG A 359 15.08 -3.13 -11.02
N GLU A 360 13.90 -3.31 -11.61
CA GLU A 360 13.51 -2.62 -12.83
C GLU A 360 13.16 -1.15 -12.58
N ARG A 361 12.56 -0.82 -11.43
CA ARG A 361 12.40 0.58 -11.02
C ARG A 361 13.73 1.26 -10.71
N ALA A 362 14.64 0.63 -9.99
CA ALA A 362 15.95 1.20 -9.66
C ALA A 362 16.72 1.59 -10.94
N LYS A 363 16.79 0.67 -11.92
CA LYS A 363 17.38 0.92 -13.24
C LYS A 363 16.75 2.10 -13.98
N LEU A 364 15.42 2.19 -13.99
CA LEU A 364 14.71 3.29 -14.65
C LEU A 364 15.06 4.66 -14.03
N ARG A 365 15.28 4.74 -12.71
CA ARG A 365 15.67 6.01 -12.06
C ARG A 365 17.05 6.49 -12.49
N VAL A 366 18.02 5.58 -12.67
CA VAL A 366 19.40 5.92 -13.06
C VAL A 366 19.54 6.39 -14.51
N LEU A 367 18.56 6.12 -15.38
CA LEU A 367 18.56 6.62 -16.77
C LEU A 367 18.63 8.14 -16.89
N SER A 368 18.39 8.88 -15.79
CA SER A 368 18.46 10.34 -15.71
C SER A 368 19.79 10.93 -15.26
N PHE A 369 20.77 10.10 -14.91
CA PHE A 369 22.05 10.57 -14.35
C PHE A 369 23.18 10.51 -15.37
N ASP A 370 23.69 11.69 -15.73
CA ASP A 370 25.09 11.80 -16.16
C ASP A 370 26.01 11.35 -15.02
N LYS A 371 27.18 10.79 -15.36
CA LYS A 371 28.07 10.04 -14.44
C LYS A 371 28.81 10.87 -13.36
N GLN A 372 28.16 11.89 -12.78
CA GLN A 372 28.74 12.77 -11.74
C GLN A 372 27.68 13.21 -10.71
N GLY A 373 27.79 12.72 -9.46
CA GLY A 373 27.00 13.16 -8.30
C GLY A 373 26.19 12.03 -7.65
N GLY A 374 26.24 11.93 -6.32
CA GLY A 374 25.57 10.90 -5.52
C GLY A 374 24.11 11.21 -5.23
N VAL A 375 23.24 10.21 -5.37
CA VAL A 375 21.78 10.37 -5.35
C VAL A 375 21.17 9.61 -4.17
N ALA A 376 20.26 10.23 -3.43
CA ALA A 376 19.44 9.53 -2.45
C ALA A 376 18.21 8.90 -3.14
N LEU A 377 17.98 7.60 -2.89
CA LEU A 377 16.84 6.87 -3.43
C LEU A 377 15.97 6.34 -2.29
N PHE A 378 14.66 6.54 -2.37
CA PHE A 378 13.74 5.72 -1.61
C PHE A 378 13.77 4.29 -2.12
N CYS A 379 14.04 3.36 -1.20
CA CYS A 379 13.50 2.02 -1.29
C CYS A 379 12.48 1.91 -0.16
N GLY A 380 11.21 2.16 -0.44
CA GLY A 380 10.20 1.83 0.56
C GLY A 380 10.22 0.32 0.79
N VAL A 381 10.26 -0.08 2.05
CA VAL A 381 9.95 -1.46 2.42
C VAL A 381 8.53 -1.40 2.95
N LEU A 382 7.54 -1.45 2.04
CA LEU A 382 6.16 -1.63 2.48
C LEU A 382 6.11 -2.85 3.39
N LYS A 383 5.33 -2.70 4.46
CA LYS A 383 4.68 -3.83 5.10
C LYS A 383 5.65 -4.87 5.68
N SER A 384 6.70 -4.48 6.42
CA SER A 384 7.17 -5.42 7.45
C SER A 384 6.01 -5.70 8.41
N TYR A 385 5.52 -6.91 8.34
CA TYR A 385 4.58 -7.45 9.30
C TYR A 385 5.33 -8.49 10.11
N LEU A 386 5.87 -8.07 11.25
CA LEU A 386 6.05 -9.01 12.34
C LEU A 386 4.83 -8.93 13.24
N ILE A 387 4.05 -10.01 13.19
CA ILE A 387 2.88 -10.18 14.01
C ILE A 387 3.37 -10.33 15.45
N GLU A 388 3.38 -9.22 16.20
CA GLU A 388 3.31 -9.28 17.65
C GLU A 388 1.91 -9.76 18.04
N LEU A 389 1.73 -11.08 17.97
CA LEU A 389 0.56 -11.76 18.46
C LEU A 389 0.55 -11.62 19.98
N TYR A 390 -0.01 -10.50 20.47
CA TYR A 390 -0.23 -10.20 21.87
C TYR A 390 -1.30 -11.15 22.46
N VAL A 391 -0.98 -12.45 22.51
CA VAL A 391 -1.78 -13.48 23.15
C VAL A 391 -1.49 -13.42 24.63
N ARG A 392 -1.99 -12.37 25.27
CA ARG A 392 -2.20 -12.37 26.70
C ARG A 392 -3.29 -13.41 26.99
N GLN A 393 -2.89 -14.66 27.18
CA GLN A 393 -3.76 -15.65 27.81
C GLN A 393 -4.14 -15.08 29.19
N ARG A 394 -5.44 -14.78 29.33
CA ARG A 394 -6.13 -14.07 30.42
C ARG A 394 -6.35 -12.58 30.16
N GLU A 395 -7.59 -12.30 29.76
CA GLU A 395 -8.39 -11.15 30.19
C GLU A 395 -7.72 -9.77 30.15
N ARG A 396 -7.57 -9.21 28.95
CA ARG A 396 -8.06 -7.86 28.55
C ARG A 396 -7.52 -7.49 27.17
N TYR A 397 -8.34 -6.78 26.41
CA TYR A 397 -8.03 -6.26 25.08
C TYR A 397 -6.79 -5.36 25.11
N CYS A 398 -5.76 -5.75 24.36
CA CYS A 398 -4.73 -4.85 23.86
C CYS A 398 -4.24 -5.46 22.53
N VAL A 399 -4.46 -4.76 21.43
CA VAL A 399 -3.83 -5.07 20.14
C VAL A 399 -2.65 -4.09 20.05
N LEU A 400 -1.42 -4.61 20.02
CA LEU A 400 -0.30 -3.82 19.50
C LEU A 400 -0.51 -3.73 17.99
N TRP A 401 -0.58 -2.49 17.50
CA TRP A 401 -1.19 -2.20 16.21
C TRP A 401 -0.18 -2.38 15.08
N GLU A 402 -0.47 -3.28 14.14
CA GLU A 402 0.27 -3.48 12.87
C GLU A 402 0.19 -2.24 11.92
N GLY A 403 -0.20 -1.08 12.44
CA GLY A 403 -0.44 0.16 11.73
C GLY A 403 0.75 0.72 10.94
N PRO A 404 2.02 0.61 11.38
CA PRO A 404 3.18 1.04 10.59
C PRO A 404 3.26 0.40 9.20
N ALA A 405 2.68 -0.78 8.99
CA ALA A 405 2.60 -1.40 7.66
C ALA A 405 1.88 -0.54 6.60
N PHE A 406 1.10 0.47 7.01
CA PHE A 406 0.42 1.42 6.13
C PHE A 406 1.18 2.76 5.94
N ALA A 407 2.37 2.91 6.53
CA ALA A 407 3.09 4.18 6.59
C ALA A 407 3.68 4.66 5.24
N PRO A 408 4.41 3.86 4.44
CA PRO A 408 5.15 4.35 3.28
C PRO A 408 4.33 5.12 2.23
N PRO A 409 3.09 4.70 1.86
CA PRO A 409 2.28 5.43 0.89
C PRO A 409 1.82 6.80 1.42
N LEU A 410 1.57 6.91 2.73
CA LEU A 410 1.10 8.14 3.38
C LEU A 410 2.25 9.11 3.67
N ILE A 411 3.47 8.61 3.93
CA ILE A 411 4.68 9.45 3.94
C ILE A 411 4.90 10.06 2.55
N ARG A 412 4.78 9.26 1.48
CA ARG A 412 4.87 9.78 0.10
C ARG A 412 3.77 10.80 -0.23
N GLU A 413 2.54 10.56 0.20
CA GLU A 413 1.45 11.53 0.03
C GLU A 413 1.77 12.86 0.73
N ALA A 414 2.22 12.81 1.98
CA ALA A 414 2.60 13.98 2.76
C ALA A 414 3.82 14.74 2.19
N MET A 415 4.84 14.03 1.67
CA MET A 415 6.00 14.64 1.01
C MET A 415 5.62 15.54 -0.17
N TRP A 416 4.59 15.14 -0.92
CA TRP A 416 4.08 15.81 -2.12
C TRP A 416 2.76 16.53 -1.89
N CYS A 417 2.40 16.80 -0.63
CA CYS A 417 1.19 17.53 -0.28
C CYS A 417 1.25 18.97 -0.82
N GLY A 418 0.18 19.42 -1.49
CA GLY A 418 0.07 20.76 -2.07
C GLY A 418 0.08 21.92 -1.06
N SER A 419 0.08 21.63 0.24
CA SER A 419 0.35 22.61 1.30
C SER A 419 1.84 22.93 1.47
N THR A 420 2.74 22.14 0.88
CA THR A 420 4.19 22.29 0.96
C THR A 420 4.80 22.75 -0.37
N ASN A 421 6.01 23.31 -0.30
CA ASN A 421 6.87 23.45 -1.48
C ASN A 421 7.75 22.20 -1.66
N SER A 422 8.50 22.12 -2.76
CA SER A 422 9.42 21.02 -3.05
C SER A 422 10.81 21.18 -2.44
N THR A 423 11.08 22.19 -1.60
CA THR A 423 12.44 22.47 -1.12
C THR A 423 12.67 21.94 0.30
N THR A 424 13.86 21.43 0.58
CA THR A 424 14.33 21.09 1.95
C THR A 424 14.75 22.35 2.71
N GLU A 425 14.97 22.28 4.04
CA GLU A 425 15.41 23.45 4.81
C GLU A 425 16.81 23.95 4.38
N GLU A 426 17.68 23.04 3.90
CA GLU A 426 18.97 23.37 3.29
C GLU A 426 18.86 23.82 1.80
N GLY A 427 17.65 23.90 1.24
CA GLY A 427 17.39 24.52 -0.07
C GLY A 427 17.53 23.59 -1.30
N LYS A 428 17.52 22.27 -1.13
CA LYS A 428 17.52 21.32 -2.26
C LYS A 428 16.12 21.11 -2.81
N ASP A 429 15.97 21.08 -4.15
CA ASP A 429 14.70 20.79 -4.83
C ASP A 429 14.46 19.28 -4.94
N LEU A 430 13.46 18.78 -4.23
CA LEU A 430 13.05 17.37 -4.24
C LEU A 430 12.50 16.93 -5.59
N ASN A 431 12.03 17.85 -6.44
CA ASN A 431 11.64 17.49 -7.81
C ASN A 431 12.85 17.12 -8.67
N ASP A 432 14.09 17.37 -8.24
CA ASP A 432 15.29 16.94 -8.97
C ASP A 432 15.55 15.45 -8.71
N PRO A 433 15.52 14.58 -9.75
CA PRO A 433 15.72 13.15 -9.56
C PRO A 433 17.07 12.80 -8.94
N ARG A 434 18.06 13.72 -8.99
CA ARG A 434 19.39 13.59 -8.37
C ARG A 434 19.40 13.92 -6.88
N VAL A 435 18.47 14.75 -6.43
CA VAL A 435 18.21 14.95 -5.00
C VAL A 435 17.40 13.76 -4.50
N LEU A 436 16.37 13.37 -5.25
CA LEU A 436 15.42 12.36 -4.83
C LEU A 436 14.81 11.56 -5.98
N SER A 437 14.86 10.23 -5.86
CA SER A 437 14.11 9.30 -6.70
C SER A 437 13.51 8.16 -5.86
N ASP A 438 12.58 7.38 -6.43
CA ASP A 438 11.82 6.35 -5.69
C ASP A 438 11.77 5.01 -6.45
N ALA A 439 12.29 3.95 -5.83
CA ALA A 439 12.23 2.57 -6.32
C ALA A 439 10.89 1.88 -6.04
N GLY A 440 9.99 2.51 -5.30
CA GLY A 440 8.73 1.93 -4.89
C GLY A 440 8.85 1.10 -3.63
N ASP A 441 8.02 0.09 -3.56
CA ASP A 441 7.74 -0.67 -2.35
C ASP A 441 7.90 -2.17 -2.57
N LEU A 442 8.49 -2.86 -1.59
CA LEU A 442 8.57 -4.31 -1.60
C LEU A 442 7.17 -4.94 -1.35
N PRO A 443 6.68 -5.87 -2.20
CA PRO A 443 5.39 -6.56 -2.02
C PRO A 443 5.40 -7.59 -0.87
N VAL A 444 5.56 -7.14 0.38
CA VAL A 444 5.77 -8.05 1.52
C VAL A 444 4.53 -8.87 1.86
N GLN A 445 3.31 -8.33 1.73
CA GLN A 445 2.11 -9.14 2.00
C GLN A 445 1.91 -10.22 0.93
N GLU A 446 2.22 -9.92 -0.33
CA GLU A 446 2.23 -10.86 -1.43
C GLU A 446 3.25 -12.00 -1.19
N ILE A 447 4.38 -11.70 -0.55
CA ILE A 447 5.38 -12.69 -0.12
C ILE A 447 4.86 -13.52 1.07
N ARG A 448 4.34 -12.88 2.13
CA ARG A 448 3.84 -13.57 3.35
C ARG A 448 2.63 -14.46 3.09
N ASP A 449 1.70 -14.02 2.23
CA ASP A 449 0.55 -14.80 1.76
C ASP A 449 0.91 -16.07 0.97
N CYS A 450 2.17 -16.22 0.54
CA CYS A 450 2.69 -17.45 -0.03
C CYS A 450 3.21 -18.43 1.04
N GLY A 451 3.13 -18.08 2.33
CA GLY A 451 3.62 -18.89 3.45
C GLY A 451 5.14 -18.84 3.63
N VAL A 452 5.78 -17.75 3.18
CA VAL A 452 7.21 -17.50 3.37
C VAL A 452 7.46 -17.14 4.83
N ASP A 453 8.47 -17.77 5.45
CA ASP A 453 8.88 -17.51 6.84
C ASP A 453 9.64 -16.17 7.00
N ASP A 454 9.75 -15.70 8.25
CA ASP A 454 10.38 -14.42 8.56
C ASP A 454 11.89 -14.40 8.24
N ASP A 455 12.60 -15.53 8.38
CA ASP A 455 14.01 -15.66 7.96
C ASP A 455 14.16 -15.34 6.45
N ARG A 456 13.35 -15.99 5.62
CA ARG A 456 13.37 -15.81 4.17
C ARG A 456 12.87 -14.42 3.78
N LEU A 457 11.84 -13.89 4.44
CA LEU A 457 11.34 -12.53 4.22
C LEU A 457 12.43 -11.48 4.52
N MET A 458 13.11 -11.58 5.66
CA MET A 458 14.19 -10.66 6.04
C MET A 458 15.38 -10.72 5.09
N ASN A 459 15.62 -11.87 4.46
CA ASN A 459 16.57 -11.99 3.35
C ASN A 459 16.09 -11.26 2.09
N VAL A 460 14.80 -11.36 1.72
CA VAL A 460 14.25 -10.60 0.57
C VAL A 460 14.30 -9.08 0.80
N VAL A 461 14.03 -8.61 2.02
CA VAL A 461 14.22 -7.19 2.40
C VAL A 461 15.68 -6.78 2.17
N GLY A 462 16.65 -7.55 2.68
CA GLY A 462 18.08 -7.27 2.49
C GLY A 462 18.52 -7.27 1.02
N GLU A 463 18.04 -8.22 0.21
CA GLU A 463 18.34 -8.25 -1.23
C GLU A 463 17.71 -7.07 -1.99
N SER A 464 16.51 -6.60 -1.60
CA SER A 464 15.89 -5.41 -2.20
C SER A 464 16.74 -4.14 -2.00
N VAL A 465 17.36 -4.00 -0.82
CA VAL A 465 18.31 -2.91 -0.52
C VAL A 465 19.59 -3.05 -1.36
N LYS A 466 20.12 -4.28 -1.53
CA LYS A 466 21.30 -4.52 -2.38
C LYS A 466 21.04 -4.18 -3.85
N LEU A 467 19.86 -4.47 -4.37
CA LEU A 467 19.46 -4.11 -5.75
C LEU A 467 19.44 -2.60 -5.96
N VAL A 468 19.02 -1.82 -4.96
CA VAL A 468 19.13 -0.35 -5.01
C VAL A 468 20.58 0.12 -4.97
N MET A 469 21.42 -0.51 -4.15
CA MET A 469 22.86 -0.20 -4.07
C MET A 469 23.70 -0.72 -5.26
N GLU A 470 23.11 -1.46 -6.21
CA GLU A 470 23.78 -1.91 -7.44
C GLU A 470 23.72 -0.87 -8.55
N GLU A 471 22.72 -0.01 -8.51
CA GLU A 471 22.50 1.03 -9.50
C GLU A 471 23.21 2.31 -9.02
N ASP A 472 24.49 2.46 -9.37
CA ASP A 472 25.27 3.66 -9.03
C ASP A 472 24.62 4.93 -9.65
N PRO A 473 24.42 6.02 -8.88
CA PRO A 473 24.99 6.30 -7.57
C PRO A 473 23.94 6.38 -6.45
N LEU A 474 22.96 5.48 -6.47
CA LEU A 474 21.82 5.47 -5.54
C LEU A 474 22.22 5.02 -4.12
N ARG A 475 21.66 5.69 -3.11
CA ARG A 475 21.80 5.36 -1.68
C ARG A 475 20.43 5.08 -1.05
N PRO A 476 20.22 3.93 -0.39
CA PRO A 476 18.90 3.54 0.11
C PRO A 476 18.49 4.37 1.35
N LEU A 477 17.37 5.06 1.21
CA LEU A 477 16.61 5.66 2.30
C LEU A 477 15.30 4.87 2.43
N VAL A 478 15.09 4.17 3.55
CA VAL A 478 13.99 3.22 3.70
C VAL A 478 12.80 3.87 4.41
N LEU A 479 11.64 3.83 3.75
CA LEU A 479 10.35 4.11 4.39
C LEU A 479 9.86 2.81 5.01
N GLY A 480 9.69 2.79 6.33
CA GLY A 480 9.49 1.55 7.05
C GLY A 480 8.05 1.14 7.32
N GLY A 481 7.92 -0.11 7.79
CA GLY A 481 6.87 -0.52 8.70
C GLY A 481 7.35 -0.35 10.15
N ASP A 482 7.30 -1.44 10.90
CA ASP A 482 7.85 -1.54 12.26
C ASP A 482 9.41 -1.45 12.29
N HIS A 483 9.98 -1.25 13.48
CA HIS A 483 11.44 -1.13 13.66
C HIS A 483 12.23 -2.43 13.37
N SER A 484 11.57 -3.54 13.01
CA SER A 484 12.25 -4.81 12.70
C SER A 484 13.15 -4.72 11.46
N ILE A 485 12.81 -3.86 10.49
CA ILE A 485 13.50 -3.77 9.20
C ILE A 485 14.90 -3.20 9.27
N SER A 486 15.23 -2.44 10.33
CA SER A 486 16.56 -1.86 10.47
C SER A 486 17.62 -2.97 10.52
N TYR A 487 17.28 -4.17 11.02
CA TYR A 487 18.18 -5.32 10.97
C TYR A 487 18.57 -5.77 9.55
N PRO A 488 17.65 -6.28 8.68
CA PRO A 488 18.02 -6.72 7.33
C PRO A 488 18.59 -5.59 6.46
N VAL A 489 18.15 -4.33 6.66
CA VAL A 489 18.64 -3.17 5.90
C VAL A 489 20.10 -2.86 6.28
N VAL A 490 20.40 -2.70 7.58
CA VAL A 490 21.78 -2.45 8.06
C VAL A 490 22.72 -3.60 7.69
N ARG A 491 22.26 -4.85 7.81
CA ARG A 491 22.98 -6.05 7.35
C ARG A 491 23.34 -5.93 5.86
N ALA A 492 22.36 -5.65 5.01
CA ALA A 492 22.56 -5.53 3.56
C ALA A 492 23.55 -4.41 3.19
N VAL A 493 23.44 -3.25 3.83
CA VAL A 493 24.36 -2.11 3.63
C VAL A 493 25.79 -2.49 4.06
N SER A 494 25.96 -3.10 5.23
CA SER A 494 27.28 -3.53 5.72
C SER A 494 27.92 -4.60 4.82
N GLU A 495 27.13 -5.59 4.38
CA GLU A 495 27.57 -6.63 3.45
C GLU A 495 27.99 -6.03 2.09
N LYS A 496 27.16 -5.15 1.50
CA LYS A 496 27.42 -4.56 0.19
C LYS A 496 28.64 -3.63 0.18
N LEU A 497 28.85 -2.89 1.27
CA LEU A 497 30.04 -2.04 1.44
C LEU A 497 31.28 -2.83 1.90
N GLY A 498 31.13 -4.10 2.31
CA GLY A 498 32.21 -4.96 2.76
C GLY A 498 32.85 -4.51 4.07
N GLY A 499 32.04 -4.19 5.08
CA GLY A 499 32.48 -3.84 6.43
C GLY A 499 31.40 -3.13 7.27
N PRO A 500 31.65 -2.89 8.57
CA PRO A 500 30.67 -2.26 9.45
C PRO A 500 30.49 -0.76 9.15
N VAL A 501 29.41 -0.20 9.70
CA VAL A 501 29.10 1.24 9.74
C VAL A 501 29.08 1.76 11.18
N ASP A 502 29.09 3.08 11.38
CA ASP A 502 28.60 3.67 12.63
C ASP A 502 27.11 3.97 12.50
N ILE A 503 26.33 3.88 13.58
CA ILE A 503 24.89 4.12 13.57
C ILE A 503 24.50 5.25 14.53
N LEU A 504 23.76 6.23 14.01
CA LEU A 504 22.93 7.11 14.81
C LEU A 504 21.51 6.55 14.85
N HIS A 505 21.01 6.26 16.04
CA HIS A 505 19.68 5.73 16.31
C HIS A 505 18.90 6.76 17.12
N LEU A 506 17.80 7.27 16.56
CA LEU A 506 16.90 8.20 17.23
C LEU A 506 15.63 7.45 17.62
N ASP A 507 15.36 7.28 18.91
CA ASP A 507 14.27 6.41 19.42
C ASP A 507 13.96 6.72 20.91
N ALA A 508 12.72 6.49 21.38
CA ALA A 508 12.37 6.43 22.80
C ALA A 508 12.87 5.14 23.49
N HIS A 509 13.04 4.06 22.72
CA HIS A 509 13.35 2.69 23.10
C HIS A 509 14.76 2.27 22.65
N PRO A 510 15.41 1.32 23.35
CA PRO A 510 16.75 0.87 23.01
C PRO A 510 16.78 -0.28 21.99
N ASP A 511 15.66 -0.94 21.72
CA ASP A 511 15.49 -2.04 20.75
C ASP A 511 16.60 -3.13 20.77
N LEU A 512 17.05 -3.39 21.99
CA LEU A 512 18.20 -4.23 22.34
C LEU A 512 17.81 -5.48 23.15
N TYR A 513 16.53 -5.83 23.25
CA TYR A 513 16.13 -7.09 23.90
C TYR A 513 16.76 -8.28 23.17
N HIS A 514 17.25 -9.29 23.88
CA HIS A 514 17.85 -10.44 23.21
C HIS A 514 16.81 -11.28 22.46
N SER A 515 15.61 -11.44 23.01
CA SER A 515 14.45 -12.01 22.29
C SER A 515 13.19 -11.55 23.00
N PHE A 516 12.53 -10.53 22.44
CA PHE A 516 11.29 -10.00 23.01
C PHE A 516 10.13 -10.98 22.74
N GLU A 517 9.44 -11.40 23.79
CA GLU A 517 8.36 -12.42 23.80
C GLU A 517 8.64 -13.72 23.01
N GLY A 518 9.92 -14.06 22.79
CA GLY A 518 10.35 -15.23 22.01
C GLY A 518 10.43 -15.01 20.50
N ASN A 519 10.13 -13.80 20.01
CA ASN A 519 10.29 -13.40 18.62
C ASN A 519 11.74 -12.89 18.39
N TYR A 520 12.52 -13.59 17.58
CA TYR A 520 13.88 -13.21 17.23
C TYR A 520 13.96 -11.89 16.44
N TYR A 521 12.90 -11.59 15.67
CA TYR A 521 12.79 -10.44 14.79
C TYR A 521 11.89 -9.32 15.33
N SER A 522 11.40 -9.40 16.58
CA SER A 522 10.59 -8.30 17.16
C SER A 522 11.30 -6.96 16.98
N HIS A 523 10.53 -5.91 16.72
CA HIS A 523 11.03 -4.55 16.54
C HIS A 523 11.97 -4.14 17.68
N ALA A 524 11.56 -4.41 18.93
CA ALA A 524 12.30 -4.24 20.17
C ALA A 524 13.60 -5.08 20.32
N SER A 525 13.95 -5.89 19.32
CA SER A 525 15.15 -6.72 19.24
C SER A 525 16.04 -6.40 18.04
N SER A 526 15.68 -5.47 17.16
CA SER A 526 16.36 -5.18 15.89
C SER A 526 17.84 -4.82 16.08
N PHE A 527 18.17 -3.97 17.07
CA PHE A 527 19.56 -3.57 17.34
C PHE A 527 20.36 -4.66 18.07
N ALA A 528 19.71 -5.57 18.80
CA ALA A 528 20.40 -6.76 19.29
C ALA A 528 20.92 -7.61 18.12
N ARG A 529 20.10 -7.80 17.06
CA ARG A 529 20.51 -8.50 15.83
C ARG A 529 21.65 -7.79 15.10
N ILE A 530 21.57 -6.47 14.96
CA ILE A 530 22.60 -5.65 14.31
C ILE A 530 23.96 -5.78 15.03
N MET A 531 23.98 -5.70 16.36
CA MET A 531 25.21 -5.81 17.14
C MET A 531 25.73 -7.25 17.22
N GLU A 532 24.85 -8.26 17.27
CA GLU A 532 25.24 -9.68 17.26
C GLU A 532 25.92 -10.09 15.95
N GLY A 533 25.48 -9.56 14.80
CA GLY A 533 26.10 -9.80 13.50
C GLY A 533 27.33 -8.93 13.18
N GLY A 534 27.70 -7.99 14.05
CA GLY A 534 28.88 -7.14 13.88
C GLY A 534 28.78 -6.11 12.74
N TYR A 535 27.57 -5.77 12.29
CA TYR A 535 27.33 -4.83 11.19
C TYR A 535 27.55 -3.36 11.61
N ALA A 536 27.52 -3.09 12.92
CA ALA A 536 27.79 -1.78 13.51
C ALA A 536 29.06 -1.79 14.36
N ARG A 537 29.86 -0.72 14.27
CA ARG A 537 31.01 -0.48 15.17
C ARG A 537 30.60 0.35 16.39
N ARG A 538 29.95 1.49 16.14
CA ARG A 538 29.35 2.35 17.17
C ARG A 538 27.84 2.38 16.95
N LEU A 539 27.09 2.29 18.04
CA LEU A 539 25.65 2.54 18.06
C LEU A 539 25.39 3.64 19.08
N LEU A 540 24.92 4.80 18.61
CA LEU A 540 24.58 5.95 19.43
C LEU A 540 23.06 6.06 19.47
N GLN A 541 22.46 5.81 20.63
CA GLN A 541 21.01 5.86 20.82
C GLN A 541 20.61 7.16 21.51
N VAL A 542 19.73 7.94 20.92
CA VAL A 542 19.37 9.30 21.37
C VAL A 542 17.85 9.47 21.41
N GLY A 543 17.33 10.02 22.51
CA GLY A 543 15.89 10.11 22.75
C GLY A 543 15.38 9.09 23.78
N ILE A 544 16.26 8.20 24.23
CA ILE A 544 15.95 7.05 25.09
C ILE A 544 15.28 7.50 26.39
N ARG A 545 14.11 6.94 26.68
CA ARG A 545 13.32 7.24 27.88
C ARG A 545 12.52 6.05 28.40
N SER A 546 12.26 5.05 27.56
CA SER A 546 11.72 3.74 27.96
C SER A 546 12.84 2.69 27.89
N ILE A 547 13.55 2.45 29.01
CA ILE A 547 14.66 1.48 29.07
C ILE A 547 14.70 0.74 30.41
N ASN A 548 14.63 -0.60 30.34
CA ASN A 548 14.66 -1.49 31.50
C ASN A 548 16.10 -1.91 31.90
N TYR A 549 16.23 -2.89 32.81
CA TYR A 549 17.55 -3.42 33.20
C TYR A 549 18.24 -4.19 32.05
N GLU A 550 17.50 -5.01 31.29
CA GLU A 550 18.04 -5.79 30.17
C GLU A 550 18.64 -4.91 29.08
N GLY A 551 17.93 -3.86 28.64
CA GLY A 551 18.42 -2.92 27.64
C GLY A 551 19.69 -2.18 28.05
N ARG A 552 19.93 -1.99 29.36
CA ARG A 552 21.18 -1.42 29.90
C ARG A 552 22.30 -2.45 29.93
N GLU A 553 22.02 -3.70 30.29
CA GLU A 553 23.03 -4.76 30.27
C GLU A 553 23.44 -5.13 28.84
N GLN A 554 22.48 -5.22 27.91
CA GLN A 554 22.73 -5.37 26.47
C GLN A 554 23.50 -4.17 25.91
N GLY A 555 23.14 -2.94 26.32
CA GLY A 555 23.90 -1.73 25.99
C GLY A 555 25.37 -1.82 26.42
N LYS A 556 25.65 -2.21 27.68
CA LYS A 556 27.02 -2.45 28.17
C LYS A 556 27.73 -3.58 27.41
N LYS A 557 27.05 -4.70 27.18
CA LYS A 557 27.58 -5.90 26.51
C LYS A 557 28.08 -5.59 25.09
N PHE A 558 27.35 -4.74 24.35
CA PHE A 558 27.69 -4.37 22.98
C PHE A 558 28.43 -3.02 22.85
N GLY A 559 28.69 -2.31 23.96
CA GLY A 559 29.40 -1.03 23.95
C GLY A 559 28.59 0.14 23.38
N VAL A 560 27.27 0.12 23.57
CA VAL A 560 26.32 1.10 23.03
C VAL A 560 26.36 2.41 23.81
N GLU A 561 26.34 3.53 23.10
CA GLU A 561 26.30 4.87 23.65
C GLU A 561 24.84 5.32 23.84
N GLN A 562 24.27 5.04 25.02
CA GLN A 562 22.84 5.28 25.34
C GLN A 562 22.61 6.67 25.98
N TYR A 563 22.10 7.62 25.20
CA TYR A 563 21.79 8.99 25.62
C TYR A 563 20.32 9.14 26.02
N GLU A 564 20.08 9.05 27.34
CA GLU A 564 18.74 9.15 27.91
C GLU A 564 18.24 10.61 27.99
N MET A 565 16.95 10.84 27.75
CA MET A 565 16.34 12.19 27.78
C MET A 565 16.55 12.92 29.11
N ARG A 566 16.65 12.19 30.23
CA ARG A 566 16.96 12.75 31.56
C ARG A 566 18.33 13.42 31.67
N THR A 567 19.25 13.23 30.72
CA THR A 567 20.53 13.96 30.63
C THR A 567 20.66 14.84 29.38
N PHE A 568 19.64 14.91 28.51
CA PHE A 568 19.68 15.63 27.24
C PHE A 568 20.12 17.10 27.39
N SER A 569 19.70 17.81 28.44
CA SER A 569 20.13 19.21 28.68
C SER A 569 21.65 19.38 28.83
N ARG A 570 22.36 18.35 29.30
CA ARG A 570 23.83 18.32 29.39
C ARG A 570 24.45 17.82 28.09
N ASP A 571 23.83 16.81 27.48
CA ASP A 571 24.40 16.06 26.37
C ASP A 571 24.18 16.75 25.00
N ARG A 572 23.15 17.61 24.89
CA ARG A 572 22.74 18.30 23.65
C ARG A 572 23.90 18.93 22.90
N GLN A 573 24.80 19.67 23.55
CA GLN A 573 25.90 20.35 22.86
C GLN A 573 26.81 19.37 22.09
N MET A 574 26.99 18.15 22.61
CA MET A 574 27.76 17.10 21.94
C MET A 574 26.93 16.40 20.86
N LEU A 575 25.65 16.14 21.13
CA LEU A 575 24.70 15.53 20.17
C LEU A 575 24.46 16.41 18.94
N GLU A 576 24.42 17.74 19.09
CA GLU A 576 24.35 18.72 18.00
C GLU A 576 25.72 18.94 17.31
N ASN A 577 26.77 18.20 17.65
CA ASN A 577 28.11 18.30 17.05
C ASN A 577 28.74 16.92 16.75
N LEU A 578 27.90 15.90 16.52
CA LEU A 578 28.34 14.52 16.30
C LEU A 578 29.25 14.35 15.07
N LYS A 579 30.25 13.47 15.22
CA LYS A 579 31.11 12.99 14.13
C LYS A 579 31.14 11.46 14.14
N LEU A 580 30.74 10.85 13.03
CA LEU A 580 30.60 9.40 12.86
C LEU A 580 31.20 8.96 11.52
N GLY A 581 31.51 7.66 11.40
CA GLY A 581 31.93 7.03 10.15
C GLY A 581 33.45 6.99 9.93
N GLU A 582 34.25 7.74 10.69
CA GLU A 582 35.71 7.75 10.54
C GLU A 582 36.32 6.37 10.86
N GLY A 583 36.98 5.75 9.87
CA GLY A 583 37.58 4.41 10.00
C GLY A 583 36.61 3.23 9.80
N VAL A 584 35.40 3.46 9.31
CA VAL A 584 34.41 2.44 8.90
C VAL A 584 33.85 2.78 7.51
N LYS A 585 32.85 2.03 7.02
CA LYS A 585 32.31 2.18 5.66
C LYS A 585 31.39 3.38 5.46
N GLY A 586 30.90 3.97 6.54
CA GLY A 586 30.00 5.12 6.52
C GLY A 586 29.19 5.21 7.79
N VAL A 587 28.11 5.99 7.72
CA VAL A 587 27.13 6.22 8.77
C VAL A 587 25.76 5.75 8.29
N TYR A 588 25.06 5.01 9.14
CA TYR A 588 23.65 4.74 9.02
C TYR A 588 22.87 5.63 9.98
N ILE A 589 21.70 6.13 9.56
CA ILE A 589 20.78 6.86 10.46
C ILE A 589 19.47 6.10 10.51
N SER A 590 19.07 5.67 11.70
CA SER A 590 17.76 5.07 11.94
C SER A 590 16.92 6.01 12.78
N ILE A 591 15.69 6.28 12.36
CA ILE A 591 14.77 7.19 13.05
C ILE A 591 13.44 6.49 13.31
N ASP A 592 13.25 6.06 14.55
CA ASP A 592 11.90 5.87 15.08
C ASP A 592 11.21 7.23 15.17
N VAL A 593 10.00 7.33 14.65
CA VAL A 593 9.21 8.56 14.75
C VAL A 593 8.84 8.87 16.21
N ASP A 594 8.83 7.87 17.10
CA ASP A 594 8.61 8.03 18.54
C ASP A 594 9.81 8.64 19.30
N CYS A 595 10.97 8.84 18.66
CA CYS A 595 12.06 9.61 19.26
C CYS A 595 11.61 11.03 19.65
N LEU A 596 10.61 11.54 18.92
CA LEU A 596 9.90 12.78 19.17
C LEU A 596 8.91 12.64 20.32
N ASP A 597 8.67 13.74 21.04
CA ASP A 597 7.57 13.77 22.01
C ASP A 597 6.21 13.55 21.31
N PRO A 598 5.27 12.80 21.90
CA PRO A 598 3.91 12.63 21.39
C PRO A 598 3.15 13.93 21.08
N ALA A 599 3.56 15.08 21.63
CA ALA A 599 3.04 16.39 21.23
C ALA A 599 3.39 16.77 19.77
N PHE A 600 4.47 16.24 19.21
CA PHE A 600 4.88 16.40 17.82
C PHE A 600 4.52 15.18 16.96
N ALA A 601 4.60 13.96 17.52
CA ALA A 601 4.37 12.71 16.80
C ALA A 601 3.35 11.78 17.52
N PRO A 602 2.05 12.13 17.54
CA PRO A 602 1.02 11.28 18.16
C PRO A 602 0.70 10.01 17.35
N GLY A 603 1.01 9.99 16.06
CA GLY A 603 0.81 8.85 15.17
C GLY A 603 1.91 7.81 15.28
N VAL A 604 2.09 7.23 16.47
CA VAL A 604 3.05 6.14 16.75
C VAL A 604 2.38 5.06 17.60
N SER A 605 2.89 3.83 17.52
CA SER A 605 2.37 2.70 18.31
C SER A 605 2.62 2.90 19.82
N HIS A 606 3.77 3.48 20.19
CA HIS A 606 4.24 3.65 21.56
C HIS A 606 4.28 5.14 21.97
N LEU A 607 3.25 5.60 22.69
CA LEU A 607 3.20 6.98 23.18
C LEU A 607 4.01 7.12 24.48
N GLU A 608 5.27 7.54 24.38
CA GLU A 608 6.15 7.76 25.53
C GLU A 608 6.44 9.27 25.73
N PRO A 609 5.88 9.94 26.75
CA PRO A 609 6.08 11.38 26.98
C PRO A 609 7.51 11.77 27.38
N GLY A 610 7.89 13.03 27.15
CA GLY A 610 9.20 13.58 27.48
C GLY A 610 10.26 13.34 26.39
N GLY A 611 9.83 13.31 25.13
CA GLY A 611 10.69 13.07 23.95
C GLY A 611 11.36 14.32 23.39
N LEU A 612 12.02 14.15 22.23
CA LEU A 612 12.68 15.24 21.52
C LEU A 612 11.65 16.18 20.85
N SER A 613 11.97 17.46 20.67
CA SER A 613 11.22 18.28 19.72
C SER A 613 11.67 18.01 18.29
N PHE A 614 10.81 18.32 17.32
CA PHE A 614 11.17 18.20 15.90
C PHE A 614 12.45 19.00 15.55
N ARG A 615 12.68 20.13 16.22
CA ARG A 615 13.88 20.94 16.00
C ARG A 615 15.13 20.34 16.65
N ASP A 616 15.01 19.58 17.74
CA ASP A 616 16.15 18.83 18.30
C ASP A 616 16.67 17.80 17.31
N VAL A 617 15.76 17.02 16.71
CA VAL A 617 16.10 16.02 15.69
C VAL A 617 16.75 16.68 14.46
N LEU A 618 16.18 17.78 13.95
CA LEU A 618 16.80 18.50 12.83
C LEU A 618 18.18 19.08 13.19
N ASN A 619 18.36 19.65 14.38
CA ASN A 619 19.67 20.16 14.81
C ASN A 619 20.74 19.04 14.84
N ILE A 620 20.37 17.83 15.24
CA ILE A 620 21.27 16.67 15.23
C ILE A 620 21.59 16.26 13.78
N ILE A 621 20.58 16.09 12.92
CA ILE A 621 20.76 15.65 11.51
C ILE A 621 21.56 16.67 10.69
N HIS A 622 21.20 17.96 10.76
CA HIS A 622 21.86 19.03 10.01
C HIS A 622 23.34 19.17 10.42
N ASN A 623 23.68 19.08 11.71
CA ASN A 623 25.06 19.25 12.17
C ASN A 623 25.92 17.97 12.17
N LEU A 624 25.33 16.78 12.05
CA LEU A 624 26.05 15.51 11.97
C LEU A 624 27.11 15.51 10.86
N GLN A 625 28.34 15.12 11.19
CA GLN A 625 29.46 14.99 10.26
C GLN A 625 29.77 13.51 10.02
N GLY A 626 29.67 13.06 8.77
CA GLY A 626 29.95 11.69 8.37
C GLY A 626 29.44 11.41 6.95
N ASP A 627 29.84 10.29 6.34
CA ASP A 627 29.28 9.86 5.06
C ASP A 627 28.01 9.03 5.28
N ILE A 628 26.83 9.62 5.10
CA ILE A 628 25.55 8.92 5.31
C ILE A 628 25.28 7.99 4.12
N VAL A 629 25.53 6.69 4.30
CA VAL A 629 25.46 5.69 3.23
C VAL A 629 24.05 5.13 3.02
N ALA A 630 23.24 5.12 4.08
CA ALA A 630 21.85 4.67 4.09
C ALA A 630 21.14 5.23 5.33
N ALA A 631 19.81 5.20 5.34
CA ALA A 631 19.01 5.55 6.51
C ALA A 631 17.60 4.92 6.43
N ASP A 632 16.86 4.97 7.54
CA ASP A 632 15.43 4.63 7.59
C ASP A 632 14.61 5.65 8.41
N VAL A 633 13.30 5.63 8.18
CA VAL A 633 12.28 6.27 9.03
C VAL A 633 11.15 5.26 9.23
N VAL A 634 10.92 4.86 10.49
CA VAL A 634 10.07 3.72 10.88
C VAL A 634 8.99 4.13 11.90
N GLU A 635 8.07 3.22 12.23
CA GLU A 635 7.11 3.31 13.35
C GLU A 635 6.11 4.48 13.33
N PHE A 636 6.09 5.30 12.26
CA PHE A 636 4.91 6.11 11.94
C PHE A 636 3.70 5.18 11.81
N ASN A 637 2.71 5.33 12.68
CA ASN A 637 1.48 4.56 12.69
C ASN A 637 0.30 5.45 12.24
N PRO A 638 -0.14 5.36 10.97
CA PRO A 638 -1.22 6.21 10.45
C PRO A 638 -2.59 5.93 11.09
N GLN A 639 -2.81 4.74 11.68
CA GLN A 639 -4.04 4.43 12.40
C GLN A 639 -4.17 5.24 13.70
N ARG A 640 -3.06 5.82 14.18
CA ARG A 640 -2.99 6.61 15.42
C ARG A 640 -2.71 8.09 15.19
N ASP A 641 -2.46 8.49 13.95
CA ASP A 641 -2.30 9.91 13.61
C ASP A 641 -3.62 10.66 13.77
N ILE A 642 -3.52 11.97 13.95
CA ILE A 642 -4.72 12.82 14.03
C ILE A 642 -5.34 12.99 12.64
N VAL A 643 -6.64 13.33 12.58
CA VAL A 643 -7.43 13.48 11.34
C VAL A 643 -6.80 14.43 10.30
N GLY A 644 -5.88 15.31 10.71
CA GLY A 644 -5.11 16.19 9.81
C GLY A 644 -3.78 15.64 9.28
N GLY A 645 -3.40 14.38 9.58
CA GLY A 645 -2.16 13.76 9.08
C GLY A 645 -0.87 14.41 9.60
N MET A 646 -0.85 14.89 10.85
CA MET A 646 0.29 15.67 11.37
C MET A 646 1.57 14.83 11.46
N THR A 647 1.46 13.57 11.87
CA THR A 647 2.61 12.67 11.99
C THR A 647 3.08 12.20 10.62
N ALA A 648 2.18 12.07 9.63
CA ALA A 648 2.55 11.88 8.23
C ALA A 648 3.43 13.04 7.72
N MET A 649 3.06 14.30 8.05
CA MET A 649 3.87 15.49 7.70
C MET A 649 5.22 15.53 8.44
N VAL A 650 5.27 15.06 9.69
CA VAL A 650 6.50 14.91 10.48
C VAL A 650 7.43 13.88 9.84
N ALA A 651 6.94 12.67 9.57
CA ALA A 651 7.69 11.61 8.92
C ALA A 651 8.18 12.05 7.53
N ALA A 652 7.30 12.60 6.70
CA ALA A 652 7.65 13.18 5.40
C ALA A 652 8.74 14.26 5.50
N LYS A 653 8.76 15.08 6.55
CA LYS A 653 9.80 16.10 6.71
C LYS A 653 11.13 15.53 7.22
N LEU A 654 11.14 14.56 8.15
CA LEU A 654 12.35 13.81 8.52
C LEU A 654 13.01 13.20 7.29
N VAL A 655 12.18 12.55 6.49
CA VAL A 655 12.51 11.93 5.20
C VAL A 655 13.10 12.94 4.20
N ARG A 656 12.53 14.13 4.07
CA ARG A 656 13.05 15.22 3.20
C ARG A 656 14.41 15.75 3.66
N GLU A 657 14.64 15.87 4.96
CA GLU A 657 15.92 16.36 5.49
C GLU A 657 17.02 15.28 5.48
N LEU A 658 16.69 14.00 5.67
CA LEU A 658 17.61 12.88 5.40
C LEU A 658 18.02 12.83 3.93
N THR A 659 17.07 13.01 3.01
CA THR A 659 17.32 13.14 1.56
C THR A 659 18.31 14.28 1.27
N ALA A 660 18.14 15.44 1.93
CA ALA A 660 19.07 16.55 1.82
C ALA A 660 20.47 16.19 2.30
N LYS A 661 20.58 15.43 3.40
CA LYS A 661 21.85 15.00 4.00
C LYS A 661 22.60 13.93 3.18
N MET A 662 21.86 13.06 2.47
CA MET A 662 22.41 11.90 1.75
C MET A 662 22.83 12.17 0.30
N SER A 663 22.05 12.98 -0.44
CA SER A 663 22.37 13.38 -1.81
C SER A 663 23.58 14.34 -1.83
N LYS A 664 24.51 14.24 -2.79
CA LYS A 664 25.70 15.13 -2.86
C LYS A 664 26.48 15.10 -4.18
#